data_AF-A0ABD2P787-F1
#
_entry.id   AF-A0ABD2P787-F1
#
_cell.length_a   1.000
_cell.length_b   1.000
_cell.length_c   1.000
_cell.angle_alpha   90.00
_cell.angle_beta   90.00
_cell.angle_gamma   90.00
#
_symmetry.space_group_name_H-M   'P 1'
#
loop_
_entity.id
_entity.type
_entity.pdbx_description
1 polymer ?
#
loop_
_entity_poly.entity_id
_entity_poly.type
_entity_poly.pdbx_seq_one_letter_code
_entity_poly.pdbx_strand_id
1 'polypeptide(L)'
;MDTLSRIQIGDVGLKAQTLDEVDSTSIQVWNNKKALILNKYTTVNKISIVSSYLPEDDKIVFKSHNPMVDKVQNRLEQLDWCEESSQRRVELSQTEYISKIDMLNKELVSAWNSEQRVKAVKIAIQCAKLLADTDVMCFYPSKFVLITEILDIFGHFVYDRLKHIAETRLGSHHLTTLPENFTPDMISDLAKETCLNWFHKIASIRELVPRLYVELAIIRSYRFLSTTKGSEALFRITKMINGIGNPLVSTYARCYLCRVGLPSLGINKSYVLENFKCIIEHHQLFTQEVTTAIKTENISVLKYLDLFSPALDFIMEIVTSKATNSRLDDIFLQCIEKGKSSLLLNTIITVFKPNYVASRTVEFLEMVGQCAENGYPVSNLLCSLGNSLGKYPPPPQQRKSVLHNIGKYSNSFQDFEEYLCYVEAWMPFIAKNFKVREVDTMLGDIISRVSCRKDCGNVMNQFRSIMTTIFRDVEETESLLTLENFLPFLDLFHQDSVKVEVCKMILTCCKNNIQISDPIMTNTLAFLCTILHDSVDALTPEDELRQIGLLICNVIRKVNYGRDFEQQLNFYVEARSSFSNVDSVLIELVQKTNTLMVKTRDIMQGVHNKKTADFVRACAAYCFITIPSISSSKARLELYLLSGQVALYNQCLVQADSSFRAAISNIIEYQEDYTKKDEYFLVAYIKKFICVLLVTPDNPDLGVLSLLRSLLQVLQQYKWDHNGTSLVTIYLAVLDVLSVMAQDMLPYHIDKVDSNDALYGGDEKFITEVNKICSLLVIEILSQLKMMGSSRKQSLVALELFIRLMNRCDLREPTMHKLMINLWQQCSRRGFIDQNFMDNLKLYYACKSNNDFMEKVVENLK
;
A
#
# COMPACT_ATOMS: atom_id res chain seq x y z
N MET A 1 10.80 21.53 3.29
CA MET A 1 10.65 20.66 2.10
C MET A 1 9.18 20.29 1.80
N ASP A 2 8.18 20.82 2.52
CA ASP A 2 6.75 20.40 2.36
C ASP A 2 5.80 21.45 1.74
N THR A 3 6.32 22.52 1.12
CA THR A 3 5.48 23.62 0.58
C THR A 3 5.27 23.62 -0.94
N LEU A 4 5.92 22.72 -1.69
CA LEU A 4 5.79 22.66 -3.16
C LEU A 4 4.65 21.73 -3.65
N SER A 5 4.02 20.96 -2.76
CA SER A 5 2.96 19.98 -3.10
C SER A 5 1.53 20.52 -2.97
N ARG A 6 1.34 21.80 -2.60
CA ARG A 6 0.01 22.40 -2.36
C ARG A 6 -0.40 23.45 -3.39
N ILE A 7 -0.19 23.16 -4.68
CA ILE A 7 -1.05 23.75 -5.70
C ILE A 7 -2.31 22.89 -5.70
N GLN A 8 -3.39 23.37 -5.07
CA GLN A 8 -4.72 22.82 -5.30
C GLN A 8 -5.01 22.98 -6.79
N ILE A 9 -4.79 21.89 -7.52
CA ILE A 9 -5.28 21.68 -8.87
C ILE A 9 -6.80 21.77 -8.76
N GLY A 10 -7.35 22.93 -9.09
CA GLY A 10 -8.77 23.10 -9.28
C GLY A 10 -9.17 22.18 -10.43
N ASP A 11 -9.83 21.09 -10.07
CA ASP A 11 -10.35 20.06 -10.96
C ASP A 11 -11.47 20.67 -11.82
N VAL A 12 -11.09 21.50 -12.80
CA VAL A 12 -11.99 21.88 -13.90
C VAL A 12 -11.90 20.71 -14.88
N GLY A 13 -12.80 19.74 -14.68
CA GLY A 13 -12.86 18.49 -15.41
C GLY A 13 -12.65 18.67 -16.91
N LEU A 14 -11.45 18.32 -17.37
CA LEU A 14 -11.13 18.04 -18.76
C LEU A 14 -11.84 16.73 -19.15
N LYS A 15 -13.11 16.83 -19.53
CA LYS A 15 -13.75 15.74 -20.29
C LYS A 15 -13.02 15.60 -21.62
N ALA A 16 -12.32 14.48 -21.78
CA ALA A 16 -11.68 14.06 -23.01
C ALA A 16 -12.71 14.06 -24.15
N GLN A 17 -12.58 15.04 -25.05
CA GLN A 17 -13.27 15.06 -26.35
C GLN A 17 -12.49 14.12 -27.28
N THR A 18 -13.19 13.37 -28.13
CA THR A 18 -12.64 12.31 -28.98
C THR A 18 -11.41 12.76 -29.78
N LEU A 19 -10.24 12.50 -29.20
CA LEU A 19 -8.94 12.45 -29.83
C LEU A 19 -8.71 10.97 -30.19
N ASP A 20 -7.97 10.67 -31.26
CA ASP A 20 -7.41 9.33 -31.43
C ASP A 20 -6.79 8.88 -30.09
N GLU A 21 -7.01 7.63 -29.65
CA GLU A 21 -6.53 7.12 -28.36
C GLU A 21 -5.05 7.44 -28.08
N VAL A 22 -4.26 7.56 -29.15
CA VAL A 22 -2.83 7.90 -29.11
C VAL A 22 -2.57 9.38 -28.81
N ASP A 23 -3.35 10.31 -29.36
CA ASP A 23 -3.15 11.74 -29.11
C ASP A 23 -3.60 12.12 -27.69
N SER A 24 -4.56 11.39 -27.10
CA SER A 24 -4.84 11.46 -25.65
C SER A 24 -3.67 10.95 -24.79
N THR A 25 -2.98 9.87 -25.19
CA THR A 25 -1.84 9.35 -24.43
C THR A 25 -0.66 10.33 -24.40
N SER A 26 -0.31 10.99 -25.51
CA SER A 26 0.81 11.95 -25.53
C SER A 26 0.54 13.22 -24.72
N ILE A 27 -0.72 13.65 -24.61
CA ILE A 27 -1.13 14.76 -23.75
C ILE A 27 -1.07 14.35 -22.27
N GLN A 28 -1.52 13.14 -21.94
CA GLN A 28 -1.40 12.56 -20.60
C GLN A 28 0.07 12.48 -20.14
N VAL A 29 0.97 12.10 -21.05
CA VAL A 29 2.41 12.02 -20.81
C VAL A 29 2.99 13.38 -20.43
N TRP A 30 2.64 14.47 -21.14
CA TRP A 30 3.13 15.80 -20.78
C TRP A 30 2.67 16.23 -19.39
N ASN A 31 1.39 15.97 -19.06
CA ASN A 31 0.85 16.29 -17.74
C ASN A 31 1.60 15.56 -16.62
N ASN A 32 2.00 14.31 -16.83
CA ASN A 32 2.85 13.57 -15.88
C ASN A 32 4.26 14.19 -15.76
N LYS A 33 4.85 14.66 -16.87
CA LYS A 33 6.17 15.30 -16.87
C LYS A 33 6.19 16.65 -16.13
N LYS A 34 5.08 17.41 -16.13
CA LYS A 34 5.00 18.71 -15.44
C LYS A 34 5.41 18.64 -13.98
N ALA A 35 4.88 17.68 -13.22
CA ALA A 35 5.18 17.53 -11.80
C ALA A 35 6.67 17.21 -11.57
N LEU A 36 7.26 16.37 -12.42
CA LEU A 36 8.69 16.04 -12.36
C LEU A 36 9.57 17.26 -12.66
N ILE A 37 9.18 18.09 -13.65
CA ILE A 37 9.90 19.31 -14.00
C ILE A 37 9.88 20.30 -12.83
N LEU A 38 8.70 20.57 -12.25
CA LEU A 38 8.53 21.52 -11.15
C LEU A 38 9.32 21.11 -9.90
N ASN A 39 9.46 19.82 -9.64
CA ASN A 39 10.23 19.29 -8.52
C ASN A 39 11.74 19.29 -8.77
N LYS A 40 12.19 19.03 -10.01
CA LYS A 40 13.61 18.90 -10.35
C LYS A 40 14.28 20.25 -10.58
N TYR A 41 13.61 21.17 -11.27
CA TYR A 41 14.20 22.45 -11.70
C TYR A 41 13.79 23.59 -10.75
N THR A 42 14.41 23.59 -9.56
CA THR A 42 14.23 24.61 -8.51
C THR A 42 15.42 25.55 -8.41
N THR A 43 15.25 26.73 -7.81
CA THR A 43 16.31 27.71 -7.62
C THR A 43 16.27 28.38 -6.25
N VAL A 44 17.47 28.68 -5.72
CA VAL A 44 17.67 29.53 -4.54
C VAL A 44 17.99 30.98 -4.95
N ASN A 45 18.42 31.18 -6.20
CA ASN A 45 18.76 32.51 -6.73
C ASN A 45 17.49 33.34 -6.95
N LYS A 46 17.60 34.65 -6.73
CA LYS A 46 16.49 35.58 -6.94
C LYS A 46 16.20 35.75 -8.44
N ILE A 47 14.93 35.65 -8.80
CA ILE A 47 14.42 35.73 -10.16
C ILE A 47 13.98 37.17 -10.42
N SER A 48 14.44 37.78 -11.51
CA SER A 48 14.07 39.15 -11.86
C SER A 48 12.76 39.18 -12.67
N ILE A 49 11.88 40.15 -12.40
CA ILE A 49 10.70 40.45 -13.23
C ILE A 49 10.67 41.93 -13.57
N VAL A 50 10.45 42.26 -14.84
CA VAL A 50 10.19 43.63 -15.31
C VAL A 50 8.72 43.99 -15.07
N SER A 51 8.45 44.76 -14.02
CA SER A 51 7.10 45.24 -13.70
C SER A 51 6.75 46.45 -14.58
N SER A 52 6.13 46.19 -15.73
CA SER A 52 5.78 47.25 -16.71
C SER A 52 4.31 47.69 -16.68
N TYR A 53 3.39 46.95 -16.03
CA TYR A 53 1.94 47.25 -16.11
C TYR A 53 1.13 46.73 -14.89
N LEU A 54 1.55 47.02 -13.67
CA LEU A 54 0.75 46.71 -12.47
C LEU A 54 0.41 47.99 -11.70
N PRO A 55 -0.81 48.11 -11.15
CA PRO A 55 -1.15 49.19 -10.22
C PRO A 55 -0.25 49.11 -9.00
N GLU A 56 0.26 50.26 -8.54
CA GLU A 56 0.85 50.38 -7.22
C GLU A 56 -0.24 50.16 -6.17
N ASP A 57 -0.23 49.03 -5.47
CA ASP A 57 -1.00 48.89 -4.23
C ASP A 57 -0.15 49.39 -3.05
N ASP A 58 -0.60 50.53 -2.51
CA ASP A 58 -0.59 50.96 -1.11
C ASP A 58 0.70 50.75 -0.28
N LYS A 59 1.60 51.73 -0.36
CA LYS A 59 2.28 52.20 0.85
C LYS A 59 1.37 53.19 1.57
N ILE A 60 0.73 52.73 2.64
CA ILE A 60 0.01 53.52 3.62
C ILE A 60 0.88 54.70 4.07
N VAL A 61 0.60 55.90 3.56
CA VAL A 61 1.07 57.16 4.13
C VAL A 61 -0.16 58.02 4.37
N PHE A 62 -0.52 58.17 5.65
CA PHE A 62 -1.50 59.13 6.12
C PHE A 62 -1.17 60.53 5.59
N LYS A 63 -2.10 61.19 4.88
CA LYS A 63 -2.37 62.64 4.98
C LYS A 63 -3.63 63.09 4.23
N SER A 64 -4.57 63.62 5.03
CA SER A 64 -5.56 64.70 4.84
C SER A 64 -6.11 65.09 3.44
N HIS A 65 -7.44 65.12 3.37
CA HIS A 65 -8.36 65.62 2.33
C HIS A 65 -8.06 66.99 1.69
N ASN A 66 -8.33 67.12 0.37
CA ASN A 66 -9.14 68.21 -0.20
C ASN A 66 -9.59 67.91 -1.66
N PRO A 67 -10.89 67.94 -2.05
CA PRO A 67 -11.35 67.48 -3.36
C PRO A 67 -11.85 68.62 -4.26
N MET A 68 -11.00 69.24 -5.09
CA MET A 68 -11.51 70.00 -6.25
C MET A 68 -10.51 70.28 -7.38
N VAL A 69 -9.21 70.02 -7.20
CA VAL A 69 -8.17 70.25 -8.23
C VAL A 69 -7.84 68.98 -9.05
N ASP A 70 -8.27 67.80 -8.56
CA ASP A 70 -7.89 66.49 -9.11
C ASP A 70 -8.42 66.16 -10.51
N LYS A 71 -9.45 66.83 -11.03
CA LYS A 71 -10.04 66.41 -12.33
C LYS A 71 -9.26 66.89 -13.55
N VAL A 72 -8.49 67.97 -13.41
CA VAL A 72 -7.65 68.51 -14.49
C VAL A 72 -6.23 67.95 -14.37
N GLN A 73 -5.72 67.83 -13.14
CA GLN A 73 -4.45 67.16 -12.84
C GLN A 73 -4.50 65.67 -13.26
N ASN A 74 -5.54 64.91 -12.89
CA ASN A 74 -5.68 63.51 -13.31
C ASN A 74 -5.83 63.34 -14.84
N ARG A 75 -6.29 64.35 -15.58
CA ARG A 75 -6.40 64.26 -17.05
C ARG A 75 -5.09 64.59 -17.75
N LEU A 76 -4.28 65.48 -17.19
CA LEU A 76 -2.92 65.77 -17.66
C LEU A 76 -1.95 64.65 -17.26
N GLU A 77 -2.06 64.12 -16.05
CA GLU A 77 -1.31 62.94 -15.62
C GLU A 77 -1.69 61.72 -16.47
N GLN A 78 -2.97 61.51 -16.81
CA GLN A 78 -3.45 60.49 -17.77
C GLN A 78 -2.85 60.59 -19.18
N LEU A 79 -2.35 61.76 -19.59
CA LEU A 79 -1.68 61.96 -20.88
C LEU A 79 -0.16 61.75 -20.78
N ASP A 80 0.46 62.00 -19.62
CA ASP A 80 1.88 61.71 -19.34
C ASP A 80 2.17 60.22 -19.05
N TRP A 81 1.16 59.36 -18.87
CA TRP A 81 1.32 57.88 -18.80
C TRP A 81 1.80 57.23 -20.11
N CYS A 82 2.11 58.01 -21.15
CA CYS A 82 2.46 57.49 -22.47
C CYS A 82 3.95 57.46 -22.79
N GLU A 83 4.84 58.15 -22.07
CA GLU A 83 6.27 58.14 -22.40
C GLU A 83 7.15 57.99 -21.14
N GLU A 84 7.92 56.89 -21.12
CA GLU A 84 9.08 56.63 -20.23
C GLU A 84 8.84 56.39 -18.73
N SER A 85 8.12 55.31 -18.37
CA SER A 85 8.24 54.73 -17.02
C SER A 85 9.43 53.76 -16.93
N SER A 86 10.46 54.14 -16.18
CA SER A 86 11.67 53.36 -15.90
C SER A 86 11.34 51.91 -15.48
N GLN A 87 11.79 50.94 -16.27
CA GLN A 87 11.65 49.50 -15.99
C GLN A 87 12.36 49.13 -14.68
N ARG A 88 11.65 49.10 -13.54
CA ARG A 88 12.21 48.56 -12.29
C ARG A 88 12.16 47.03 -12.33
N ARG A 89 13.34 46.40 -12.27
CA ARG A 89 13.48 44.94 -12.06
C ARG A 89 13.24 44.64 -10.58
N VAL A 90 12.27 43.79 -10.29
CA VAL A 90 12.02 43.29 -8.93
C VAL A 90 12.65 41.90 -8.82
N GLU A 91 13.50 41.71 -7.82
CA GLU A 91 14.09 40.42 -7.50
C GLU A 91 13.18 39.64 -6.54
N LEU A 92 12.75 38.43 -6.94
CA LEU A 92 11.82 37.58 -6.19
C LEU A 92 12.44 36.23 -5.85
N SER A 93 12.09 35.65 -4.71
CA SER A 93 12.34 34.24 -4.42
C SER A 93 11.48 33.31 -5.29
N GLN A 94 11.81 32.01 -5.38
CA GLN A 94 11.01 31.04 -6.14
C GLN A 94 9.54 31.01 -5.68
N THR A 95 9.29 31.06 -4.37
CA THR A 95 7.92 31.04 -3.82
C THR A 95 7.15 32.32 -4.13
N GLU A 96 7.81 33.48 -4.07
CA GLU A 96 7.21 34.75 -4.45
C GLU A 96 6.93 34.83 -5.95
N TYR A 97 7.82 34.26 -6.77
CA TYR A 97 7.62 34.15 -8.22
C TYR A 97 6.38 33.32 -8.53
N ILE A 98 6.25 32.12 -7.95
CA ILE A 98 5.08 31.25 -8.14
C ILE A 98 3.80 31.96 -7.70
N SER A 99 3.81 32.59 -6.52
CA SER A 99 2.68 33.39 -6.02
C SER A 99 2.30 34.53 -6.98
N LYS A 100 3.29 35.18 -7.59
CA LYS A 100 3.05 36.25 -8.59
C LYS A 100 2.41 35.71 -9.86
N ILE A 101 2.86 34.55 -10.34
CA ILE A 101 2.26 33.89 -11.51
C ILE A 101 0.82 33.45 -11.20
N ASP A 102 0.56 32.92 -10.00
CA ASP A 102 -0.81 32.58 -9.56
C ASP A 102 -1.72 33.80 -9.47
N MET A 103 -1.18 34.94 -9.04
CA MET A 103 -1.91 36.21 -9.01
C MET A 103 -2.29 36.66 -10.42
N LEU A 104 -1.35 36.59 -11.39
CA LEU A 104 -1.65 36.88 -12.80
C LEU A 104 -2.70 35.93 -13.38
N ASN A 105 -2.69 34.65 -12.99
CA ASN A 105 -3.72 33.70 -13.39
C ASN A 105 -5.11 34.08 -12.83
N LYS A 106 -5.19 34.41 -11.53
CA LYS A 106 -6.44 34.90 -10.91
C LYS A 106 -6.95 36.17 -11.55
N GLU A 107 -6.06 37.12 -11.87
CA GLU A 107 -6.41 38.35 -12.58
C GLU A 107 -6.91 38.08 -14.00
N LEU A 108 -6.30 37.14 -14.72
CA LEU A 108 -6.74 36.73 -16.06
C LEU A 108 -8.19 36.20 -16.00
N VAL A 109 -8.47 35.28 -15.09
CA VAL A 109 -9.81 34.68 -14.91
C VAL A 109 -10.82 35.74 -14.51
N SER A 110 -10.47 36.62 -13.55
CA SER A 110 -11.33 37.72 -13.12
C SER A 110 -11.63 38.72 -14.24
N ALA A 111 -10.61 39.11 -15.02
CA ALA A 111 -10.76 40.01 -16.16
C ALA A 111 -11.60 39.37 -17.27
N TRP A 112 -11.47 38.06 -17.50
CA TRP A 112 -12.28 37.34 -18.48
C TRP A 112 -13.76 37.28 -18.08
N ASN A 113 -14.04 36.93 -16.82
CA ASN A 113 -15.39 36.86 -16.26
C ASN A 113 -16.07 38.23 -16.20
N SER A 114 -15.30 39.31 -15.99
CA SER A 114 -15.78 40.70 -16.01
C SER A 114 -15.89 41.28 -17.43
N GLU A 115 -15.78 40.44 -18.47
CA GLU A 115 -15.79 40.80 -19.89
C GLU A 115 -14.70 41.79 -20.36
N GLN A 116 -13.66 42.03 -19.54
CA GLN A 116 -12.53 42.91 -19.85
C GLN A 116 -11.51 42.22 -20.78
N ARG A 117 -11.93 41.91 -22.02
CA ARG A 117 -11.14 41.10 -22.95
C ARG A 117 -9.79 41.72 -23.32
N VAL A 118 -9.71 43.04 -23.44
CA VAL A 118 -8.45 43.74 -23.71
C VAL A 118 -7.46 43.55 -22.57
N LYS A 119 -7.94 43.60 -21.32
CA LYS A 119 -7.12 43.34 -20.14
C LYS A 119 -6.63 41.89 -20.12
N ALA A 120 -7.50 40.93 -20.40
CA ALA A 120 -7.12 39.51 -20.49
C ALA A 120 -6.02 39.25 -21.54
N VAL A 121 -6.11 39.88 -22.72
CA VAL A 121 -5.05 39.77 -23.75
C VAL A 121 -3.74 40.39 -23.30
N LYS A 122 -3.79 41.56 -22.63
CA LYS A 122 -2.58 42.20 -22.10
C LYS A 122 -1.89 41.32 -21.06
N ILE A 123 -2.65 40.66 -20.18
CA ILE A 123 -2.11 39.69 -19.21
C ILE A 123 -1.46 38.50 -19.92
N ALA A 124 -2.10 37.93 -20.95
CA ALA A 124 -1.51 36.83 -21.73
C ALA A 124 -0.20 37.25 -22.43
N ILE A 125 -0.17 38.44 -23.03
CA ILE A 125 1.05 39.01 -23.64
C ILE A 125 2.15 39.18 -22.58
N GLN A 126 1.81 39.71 -21.40
CA GLN A 126 2.75 39.90 -20.30
C GLN A 126 3.33 38.56 -19.83
N CYS A 127 2.51 37.53 -19.68
CA CYS A 127 2.97 36.18 -19.34
C CYS A 127 3.93 35.64 -20.41
N ALA A 128 3.58 35.76 -21.69
CA ALA A 128 4.43 35.30 -22.79
C ALA A 128 5.76 36.08 -22.91
N LYS A 129 5.80 37.36 -22.53
CA LYS A 129 7.05 38.15 -22.44
C LYS A 129 8.04 37.57 -21.44
N LEU A 130 7.56 37.03 -20.32
CA LEU A 130 8.44 36.43 -19.32
C LEU A 130 9.23 35.25 -19.89
N LEU A 131 8.72 34.53 -20.91
CA LEU A 131 9.42 33.40 -21.54
C LEU A 131 10.61 33.82 -22.42
N ALA A 132 10.69 35.09 -22.81
CA ALA A 132 11.85 35.61 -23.54
C ALA A 132 13.07 35.79 -22.62
N ASP A 133 12.84 35.94 -21.32
CA ASP A 133 13.87 36.18 -20.31
C ASP A 133 14.41 34.84 -19.75
N THR A 134 15.73 34.67 -19.82
CA THR A 134 16.46 33.50 -19.33
C THR A 134 17.25 33.75 -18.05
N ASP A 135 17.00 34.86 -17.35
CA ASP A 135 17.54 35.10 -16.00
C ASP A 135 17.26 33.89 -15.10
N VAL A 136 18.31 33.34 -14.47
CA VAL A 136 18.28 32.10 -13.68
C VAL A 136 17.91 30.88 -14.54
N MET A 137 18.88 30.44 -15.35
CA MET A 137 18.65 29.38 -16.36
C MET A 137 18.13 28.06 -15.74
N CYS A 138 18.61 27.71 -14.55
CA CYS A 138 18.22 26.49 -13.83
C CYS A 138 16.72 26.37 -13.55
N PHE A 139 16.00 27.51 -13.50
CA PHE A 139 14.55 27.55 -13.22
C PHE A 139 13.71 27.65 -14.49
N TYR A 140 14.33 27.85 -15.66
CA TYR A 140 13.63 28.08 -16.92
C TYR A 140 12.61 26.97 -17.28
N PRO A 141 12.91 25.66 -17.10
CA PRO A 141 11.93 24.60 -17.37
C PRO A 141 10.65 24.73 -16.53
N SER A 142 10.79 25.06 -15.25
CA SER A 142 9.66 25.28 -14.33
C SER A 142 8.89 26.55 -14.68
N LYS A 143 9.60 27.64 -14.98
CA LYS A 143 9.04 28.90 -15.48
C LYS A 143 8.19 28.68 -16.73
N PHE A 144 8.68 27.87 -17.68
CA PHE A 144 7.95 27.51 -18.89
C PHE A 144 6.64 26.79 -18.60
N VAL A 145 6.65 25.78 -17.71
CA VAL A 145 5.44 25.04 -17.34
C VAL A 145 4.38 25.97 -16.74
N LEU A 146 4.76 26.80 -15.78
CA LEU A 146 3.83 27.71 -15.08
C LEU A 146 3.19 28.73 -16.03
N ILE A 147 3.99 29.35 -16.90
CA ILE A 147 3.48 30.39 -17.82
C ILE A 147 2.61 29.79 -18.92
N THR A 148 3.03 28.65 -19.49
CA THR A 148 2.27 28.03 -20.58
C THR A 148 0.91 27.52 -20.14
N GLU A 149 0.70 27.23 -18.85
CA GLU A 149 -0.63 26.93 -18.29
C GLU A 149 -1.57 28.13 -18.32
N ILE A 150 -1.09 29.33 -17.97
CA ILE A 150 -1.89 30.56 -18.08
C ILE A 150 -2.27 30.82 -19.54
N LEU A 151 -1.33 30.60 -20.47
CA LEU A 151 -1.58 30.74 -21.90
C LEU A 151 -2.63 29.74 -22.40
N ASP A 152 -2.59 28.49 -21.93
CA ASP A 152 -3.58 27.48 -22.29
C ASP A 152 -4.98 27.86 -21.76
N ILE A 153 -5.09 28.36 -20.52
CA ILE A 153 -6.35 28.87 -19.95
C ILE A 153 -6.91 30.01 -20.82
N PHE A 154 -6.07 30.97 -21.21
CA PHE A 154 -6.45 32.03 -22.13
C PHE A 154 -6.92 31.49 -23.49
N GLY A 155 -6.20 30.51 -24.04
CA GLY A 155 -6.57 29.83 -25.29
C GLY A 155 -7.94 29.17 -25.22
N HIS A 156 -8.22 28.44 -24.14
CA HIS A 156 -9.50 27.79 -23.87
C HIS A 156 -10.64 28.81 -23.77
N PHE A 157 -10.43 29.88 -23.01
CA PHE A 157 -11.37 30.99 -22.90
C PHE A 157 -11.75 31.56 -24.27
N VAL A 158 -10.77 31.88 -25.13
CA VAL A 158 -11.04 32.37 -26.49
C VAL A 158 -11.82 31.35 -27.32
N TYR A 159 -11.42 30.07 -27.27
CA TYR A 159 -12.08 28.99 -28.00
C TYR A 159 -13.54 28.80 -27.58
N ASP A 160 -13.82 28.72 -26.28
CA ASP A 160 -15.17 28.51 -25.74
C ASP A 160 -16.10 29.67 -26.07
N ARG A 161 -15.58 30.90 -26.06
CA ARG A 161 -16.33 32.06 -26.52
C ARG A 161 -16.69 31.96 -28.01
N LEU A 162 -15.74 31.60 -28.87
CA LEU A 162 -16.01 31.44 -30.30
C LEU A 162 -17.04 30.33 -30.54
N LYS A 163 -16.95 29.23 -29.79
CA LYS A 163 -17.92 28.13 -29.81
C LYS A 163 -19.32 28.61 -29.40
N HIS A 164 -19.44 29.33 -28.28
CA HIS A 164 -20.72 29.86 -27.82
C HIS A 164 -21.36 30.81 -28.84
N ILE A 165 -20.58 31.70 -29.45
CA ILE A 165 -21.07 32.63 -30.50
C ILE A 165 -21.58 31.85 -31.71
N ALA A 166 -20.90 30.76 -32.09
CA ALA A 166 -21.31 29.91 -33.18
C ALA A 166 -22.61 29.12 -32.88
N GLU A 167 -22.80 28.64 -31.64
CA GLU A 167 -23.98 27.87 -31.21
C GLU A 167 -25.25 28.74 -31.03
N THR A 168 -25.10 29.98 -30.55
CA THR A 168 -26.24 30.85 -30.19
C THR A 168 -27.13 31.24 -31.38
N ARG A 169 -26.65 31.10 -32.64
CA ARG A 169 -27.35 31.62 -33.83
C ARG A 169 -27.77 30.58 -34.87
N LEU A 170 -27.61 29.28 -34.60
CA LEU A 170 -28.05 28.21 -35.51
C LEU A 170 -29.58 28.01 -35.58
N GLY A 171 -30.37 28.85 -34.89
CA GLY A 171 -31.76 29.12 -35.28
C GLY A 171 -32.79 28.05 -34.94
N SER A 172 -33.09 27.83 -33.67
CA SER A 172 -34.44 27.56 -33.14
C SER A 172 -34.39 27.70 -31.61
N HIS A 173 -35.51 27.77 -30.91
CA HIS A 173 -35.59 27.81 -29.43
C HIS A 173 -35.00 26.57 -28.70
N HIS A 174 -34.21 25.74 -29.40
CA HIS A 174 -33.44 24.63 -28.86
C HIS A 174 -31.94 24.85 -29.14
N LEU A 175 -31.12 24.81 -28.09
CA LEU A 175 -29.65 24.80 -28.16
C LEU A 175 -29.19 23.56 -28.95
N THR A 176 -28.98 23.67 -30.26
CA THR A 176 -28.22 22.67 -31.01
C THR A 176 -26.74 22.88 -30.74
N THR A 177 -26.16 22.01 -29.91
CA THR A 177 -24.71 21.96 -29.66
C THR A 177 -23.97 21.66 -30.95
N LEU A 178 -22.82 22.32 -31.17
CA LEU A 178 -21.98 22.02 -32.34
C LEU A 178 -21.49 20.56 -32.25
N PRO A 179 -21.54 19.78 -33.35
CA PRO A 179 -20.94 18.46 -33.40
C PRO A 179 -19.45 18.53 -33.05
N GLU A 180 -18.92 17.50 -32.38
CA GLU A 180 -17.49 17.46 -31.98
C GLU A 180 -16.54 17.57 -33.20
N ASN A 181 -17.02 17.15 -34.38
CA ASN A 181 -16.35 17.25 -35.68
C ASN A 181 -16.93 18.31 -36.64
N PHE A 182 -17.28 19.49 -36.13
CA PHE A 182 -17.78 20.58 -36.98
C PHE A 182 -16.76 21.03 -38.03
N THR A 183 -17.25 21.35 -39.23
CA THR A 183 -16.47 21.94 -40.32
C THR A 183 -16.67 23.45 -40.39
N PRO A 184 -15.74 24.21 -41.00
CA PRO A 184 -15.85 25.66 -41.16
C PRO A 184 -17.15 26.11 -41.86
N ASP A 185 -17.75 25.26 -42.69
CA ASP A 185 -19.00 25.57 -43.41
C ASP A 185 -20.22 25.62 -42.48
N MET A 186 -20.16 24.93 -41.33
CA MET A 186 -21.24 24.87 -40.33
C MET A 186 -21.25 26.07 -39.37
N ILE A 187 -20.34 27.03 -39.56
CA ILE A 187 -20.06 28.12 -38.62
C ILE A 187 -20.55 29.44 -39.22
N SER A 188 -21.24 30.24 -38.41
CA SER A 188 -21.75 31.55 -38.82
C SER A 188 -20.64 32.52 -39.20
N ASP A 189 -20.91 33.39 -40.18
CA ASP A 189 -19.93 34.39 -40.66
C ASP A 189 -19.49 35.35 -39.56
N LEU A 190 -20.38 35.71 -38.63
CA LEU A 190 -20.04 36.52 -37.46
C LEU A 190 -18.99 35.86 -36.57
N ALA A 191 -19.08 34.53 -36.35
CA ALA A 191 -18.10 33.80 -35.57
C ALA A 191 -16.75 33.72 -36.30
N LYS A 192 -16.76 33.57 -37.63
CA LYS A 192 -15.55 33.61 -38.48
C LYS A 192 -14.88 34.98 -38.45
N GLU A 193 -15.64 36.07 -38.58
CA GLU A 193 -15.12 37.44 -38.48
C GLU A 193 -14.56 37.72 -37.08
N THR A 194 -15.26 37.30 -36.02
CA THR A 194 -14.78 37.44 -34.65
C THR A 194 -13.48 36.68 -34.43
N CYS A 195 -13.35 35.48 -35.01
CA CYS A 195 -12.13 34.68 -34.98
C CYS A 195 -10.98 35.35 -35.74
N LEU A 196 -11.22 35.87 -36.95
CA LEU A 196 -10.23 36.65 -37.71
C LEU A 196 -9.74 37.88 -36.93
N ASN A 197 -10.66 38.60 -36.27
CA ASN A 197 -10.32 39.75 -35.44
C ASN A 197 -9.37 39.39 -34.29
N TRP A 198 -9.50 38.20 -33.70
CA TRP A 198 -8.54 37.72 -32.70
C TRP A 198 -7.15 37.54 -33.30
N PHE A 199 -7.04 36.88 -34.46
CA PHE A 199 -5.75 36.69 -35.14
C PHE A 199 -5.12 38.01 -35.61
N HIS A 200 -5.91 38.96 -36.12
CA HIS A 200 -5.40 40.28 -36.51
C HIS A 200 -4.84 41.07 -35.31
N LYS A 201 -5.52 41.01 -34.16
CA LYS A 201 -5.04 41.63 -32.92
C LYS A 201 -3.73 41.01 -32.43
N ILE A 202 -3.59 39.69 -32.52
CA ILE A 202 -2.36 39.00 -32.12
C ILE A 202 -1.23 39.29 -33.11
N ALA A 203 -1.52 39.31 -34.42
CA ALA A 203 -0.55 39.67 -35.44
C ALA A 203 0.04 41.08 -35.27
N SER A 204 -0.72 42.00 -34.65
CA SER A 204 -0.28 43.38 -34.36
C SER A 204 0.73 43.51 -33.21
N ILE A 205 0.99 42.43 -32.47
CA ILE A 205 2.02 42.42 -31.42
C ILE A 205 3.40 42.57 -32.07
N ARG A 206 4.16 43.58 -31.63
CA ARG A 206 5.48 43.91 -32.22
C ARG A 206 6.57 42.90 -31.87
N GLU A 207 6.60 42.44 -30.61
CA GLU A 207 7.62 41.52 -30.12
C GLU A 207 7.38 40.09 -30.63
N LEU A 208 8.44 39.42 -31.10
CA LEU A 208 8.33 38.10 -31.72
C LEU A 208 7.86 37.03 -30.73
N VAL A 209 8.53 36.88 -29.58
CA VAL A 209 8.25 35.80 -28.61
C VAL A 209 6.80 35.85 -28.09
N PRO A 210 6.29 36.99 -27.58
CA PRO A 210 4.91 37.06 -27.11
C PRO A 210 3.89 36.80 -28.22
N ARG A 211 4.17 37.29 -29.43
CA ARG A 211 3.31 37.06 -30.60
C ARG A 211 3.19 35.56 -30.91
N LEU A 212 4.31 34.84 -30.95
CA LEU A 212 4.32 33.40 -31.24
C LEU A 212 3.56 32.60 -30.19
N TYR A 213 3.83 32.83 -28.91
CA TYR A 213 3.18 32.09 -27.81
C TYR A 213 1.69 32.36 -27.70
N VAL A 214 1.25 33.62 -27.82
CA VAL A 214 -0.18 33.97 -27.77
C VAL A 214 -0.92 33.46 -29.00
N GLU A 215 -0.29 33.47 -30.18
CA GLU A 215 -0.87 32.85 -31.37
C GLU A 215 -1.00 31.33 -31.23
N LEU A 216 0.05 30.67 -30.72
CA LEU A 216 0.03 29.23 -30.45
C LEU A 216 -1.05 28.85 -29.43
N ALA A 217 -1.25 29.65 -28.37
CA ALA A 217 -2.28 29.42 -27.36
C ALA A 217 -3.69 29.36 -27.95
N ILE A 218 -3.97 30.16 -28.99
CA ILE A 218 -5.27 30.16 -29.67
C ILE A 218 -5.29 29.34 -30.96
N ILE A 219 -4.26 28.51 -31.25
CA ILE A 219 -4.14 27.81 -32.55
C ILE A 219 -5.37 26.96 -32.87
N ARG A 220 -6.00 26.37 -31.85
CA ARG A 220 -7.21 25.55 -31.99
C ARG A 220 -8.36 26.34 -32.62
N SER A 221 -8.36 27.67 -32.45
CA SER A 221 -9.35 28.58 -33.03
C SER A 221 -9.23 28.69 -34.56
N TYR A 222 -8.12 28.29 -35.19
CA TYR A 222 -8.04 28.21 -36.65
C TYR A 222 -9.07 27.25 -37.26
N ARG A 223 -9.55 26.28 -36.48
CA ARG A 223 -10.62 25.35 -36.87
C ARG A 223 -11.92 26.05 -37.25
N PHE A 224 -12.19 27.24 -36.71
CA PHE A 224 -13.36 28.04 -37.08
C PHE A 224 -13.24 28.68 -38.47
N LEU A 225 -12.02 28.82 -39.00
CA LEU A 225 -11.74 29.51 -40.26
C LEU A 225 -11.54 28.55 -41.42
N SER A 226 -10.76 27.49 -41.22
CA SER A 226 -10.43 26.50 -42.25
C SER A 226 -9.85 25.24 -41.61
N THR A 227 -10.02 24.11 -42.28
CA THR A 227 -9.36 22.84 -41.93
C THR A 227 -7.85 22.86 -42.25
N THR A 228 -7.39 23.68 -43.20
CA THR A 228 -5.99 23.71 -43.66
C THR A 228 -5.14 24.81 -43.02
N LYS A 229 -5.72 25.99 -42.75
CA LYS A 229 -4.99 27.17 -42.26
C LYS A 229 -4.25 26.93 -40.94
N GLY A 230 -4.77 26.07 -40.07
CA GLY A 230 -4.08 25.68 -38.84
C GLY A 230 -2.75 24.97 -39.11
N SER A 231 -2.71 24.06 -40.10
CA SER A 231 -1.48 23.36 -40.48
C SER A 231 -0.44 24.31 -41.09
N GLU A 232 -0.88 25.21 -41.97
CA GLU A 232 -0.03 26.23 -42.59
C GLU A 232 0.56 27.18 -41.53
N ALA A 233 -0.25 27.58 -40.54
CA ALA A 233 0.20 28.39 -39.42
C ALA A 233 1.27 27.66 -38.60
N LEU A 234 1.15 26.37 -38.32
CA LEU A 234 2.18 25.59 -37.61
C LEU A 234 3.52 25.57 -38.35
N PHE A 235 3.51 25.35 -39.67
CA PHE A 235 4.74 25.41 -40.48
C PHE A 235 5.32 26.82 -40.55
N ARG A 236 4.47 27.84 -40.67
CA ARG A 236 4.90 29.24 -40.64
C ARG A 236 5.57 29.58 -39.30
N ILE A 237 4.95 29.21 -38.18
CA ILE A 237 5.50 29.43 -36.84
C ILE A 237 6.79 28.63 -36.65
N THR A 238 6.88 27.40 -37.18
CA THR A 238 8.12 26.60 -37.17
C THR A 238 9.30 27.36 -37.78
N LYS A 239 9.08 28.03 -38.93
CA LYS A 239 10.08 28.90 -39.57
C LYS A 239 10.35 30.18 -38.78
N MET A 240 9.32 30.77 -38.15
CA MET A 240 9.48 31.97 -37.31
C MET A 240 10.30 31.71 -36.04
N ILE A 241 10.22 30.51 -35.46
CA ILE A 241 11.01 30.12 -34.28
C ILE A 241 12.52 30.11 -34.60
N ASN A 242 12.93 29.90 -35.86
CA ASN A 242 14.34 30.03 -36.26
C ASN A 242 14.90 31.44 -36.01
N GLY A 243 14.04 32.46 -35.89
CA GLY A 243 14.45 33.82 -35.55
C GLY A 243 14.78 34.05 -34.08
N ILE A 244 14.60 33.05 -33.21
CA ILE A 244 14.93 33.14 -31.78
C ILE A 244 16.41 32.73 -31.59
N GLY A 245 17.26 33.69 -31.24
CA GLY A 245 18.71 33.46 -31.07
C GLY A 245 19.11 32.70 -29.80
N ASN A 246 18.25 32.70 -28.76
CA ASN A 246 18.53 31.95 -27.52
C ASN A 246 18.13 30.46 -27.69
N PRO A 247 19.07 29.50 -27.57
CA PRO A 247 18.80 28.07 -27.82
C PRO A 247 17.77 27.48 -26.86
N LEU A 248 17.77 27.91 -25.59
CA LEU A 248 16.86 27.42 -24.56
C LEU A 248 15.43 27.88 -24.87
N VAL A 249 15.24 29.18 -25.14
CA VAL A 249 13.94 29.74 -25.51
C VAL A 249 13.41 29.13 -26.80
N SER A 250 14.28 28.94 -27.80
CA SER A 250 13.92 28.33 -29.08
C SER A 250 13.43 26.90 -28.90
N THR A 251 14.15 26.08 -28.13
CA THR A 251 13.79 24.66 -27.90
C THR A 251 12.46 24.53 -27.18
N TYR A 252 12.22 25.33 -26.13
CA TYR A 252 10.96 25.33 -25.39
C TYR A 252 9.79 25.91 -26.21
N ALA A 253 10.03 26.90 -27.08
CA ALA A 253 9.01 27.38 -28.02
C ALA A 253 8.58 26.28 -29.00
N ARG A 254 9.53 25.48 -29.50
CA ARG A 254 9.21 24.28 -30.32
C ARG A 254 8.45 23.24 -29.54
N CYS A 255 8.80 23.02 -28.27
CA CYS A 255 8.07 22.12 -27.39
C CYS A 255 6.60 22.55 -27.23
N TYR A 256 6.36 23.84 -26.99
CA TYR A 256 4.99 24.39 -26.90
C TYR A 256 4.23 24.22 -28.22
N LEU A 257 4.87 24.53 -29.36
CA LEU A 257 4.29 24.33 -30.69
C LEU A 257 3.88 22.88 -30.92
N CYS A 258 4.77 21.92 -30.63
CA CYS A 258 4.49 20.50 -30.78
C CYS A 258 3.33 20.06 -29.90
N ARG A 259 3.29 20.53 -28.64
CA ARG A 259 2.24 20.23 -27.66
C ARG A 259 0.86 20.72 -28.10
N VAL A 260 0.76 21.98 -28.51
CA VAL A 260 -0.52 22.63 -28.81
C VAL A 260 -1.02 22.29 -30.23
N GLY A 261 -0.10 21.92 -31.13
CA GLY A 261 -0.43 21.43 -32.47
C GLY A 261 -1.06 20.02 -32.49
N LEU A 262 -0.72 19.14 -31.54
CA LEU A 262 -1.20 17.74 -31.46
C LEU A 262 -2.72 17.60 -31.44
N PRO A 263 -3.47 18.23 -30.51
CA PRO A 263 -4.93 18.13 -30.49
C PRO A 263 -5.63 18.86 -31.64
N SER A 264 -4.90 19.71 -32.37
CA SER A 264 -5.49 20.67 -33.30
C SER A 264 -5.66 20.12 -34.72
N LEU A 265 -4.99 19.02 -35.12
CA LEU A 265 -5.06 18.47 -36.49
C LEU A 265 -4.81 16.95 -36.58
N GLY A 266 -5.74 16.24 -37.22
CA GLY A 266 -5.73 14.78 -37.30
C GLY A 266 -4.83 14.09 -38.34
N ILE A 267 -3.99 14.75 -39.15
CA ILE A 267 -3.26 14.00 -40.23
C ILE A 267 -1.79 14.42 -40.49
N ASN A 268 -1.38 15.69 -40.43
CA ASN A 268 -0.01 16.08 -40.81
C ASN A 268 0.94 16.30 -39.61
N LYS A 269 1.60 15.23 -39.14
CA LYS A 269 2.68 15.29 -38.11
C LYS A 269 4.05 15.71 -38.67
N SER A 270 4.14 16.07 -39.96
CA SER A 270 5.38 16.45 -40.65
C SER A 270 6.09 17.67 -40.03
N TYR A 271 5.33 18.62 -39.47
CA TYR A 271 5.92 19.79 -38.80
C TYR A 271 6.71 19.39 -37.53
N VAL A 272 6.33 18.30 -36.85
CA VAL A 272 7.03 17.82 -35.64
C VAL A 272 8.43 17.32 -36.02
N LEU A 273 8.53 16.56 -37.12
CA LEU A 273 9.81 16.09 -37.66
C LEU A 273 10.69 17.25 -38.11
N GLU A 274 10.12 18.30 -38.71
CA GLU A 274 10.86 19.50 -39.09
C GLU A 274 11.39 20.25 -37.87
N ASN A 275 10.58 20.41 -36.81
CA ASN A 275 11.03 21.02 -35.55
C ASN A 275 12.15 20.21 -34.89
N PHE A 276 12.05 18.88 -34.89
CA PHE A 276 13.09 18.00 -34.36
C PHE A 276 14.39 18.09 -35.17
N LYS A 277 14.30 18.05 -36.51
CA LYS A 277 15.45 18.25 -37.40
C LYS A 277 16.11 19.60 -37.18
N CYS A 278 15.33 20.68 -37.06
CA CYS A 278 15.88 21.99 -36.76
C CYS A 278 16.68 21.99 -35.44
N ILE A 279 16.23 21.29 -34.40
CA ILE A 279 16.98 21.21 -33.13
C ILE A 279 18.32 20.50 -33.32
N ILE A 280 18.35 19.40 -34.08
CA ILE A 280 19.59 18.67 -34.38
C ILE A 280 20.54 19.50 -35.25
N GLU A 281 19.99 20.22 -36.23
CA GLU A 281 20.75 21.01 -37.20
C GLU A 281 21.29 22.32 -36.61
N HIS A 282 20.60 22.91 -35.62
CA HIS A 282 21.07 24.10 -34.91
C HIS A 282 22.14 23.72 -33.87
N HIS A 283 23.38 23.55 -34.33
CA HIS A 283 24.55 23.24 -33.50
C HIS A 283 25.01 24.36 -32.54
N GLN A 284 24.20 25.42 -32.37
CA GLN A 284 24.54 26.61 -31.59
C GLN A 284 24.08 26.52 -30.14
N LEU A 285 24.25 25.37 -29.47
CA LEU A 285 23.92 25.22 -28.04
C LEU A 285 24.73 26.18 -27.15
N PHE A 286 25.91 26.59 -27.62
CA PHE A 286 26.84 27.47 -26.94
C PHE A 286 27.11 28.73 -27.78
N THR A 287 26.22 29.71 -27.70
CA THR A 287 26.49 31.06 -28.24
C THR A 287 27.38 31.86 -27.26
N GLN A 288 28.07 32.89 -27.75
CA GLN A 288 28.99 33.69 -26.92
C GLN A 288 28.27 34.36 -25.73
N GLU A 289 27.02 34.79 -25.92
CA GLU A 289 26.17 35.35 -24.87
C GLU A 289 25.83 34.31 -23.80
N VAL A 290 25.45 33.10 -24.23
CA VAL A 290 25.09 32.00 -23.32
C VAL A 290 26.31 31.48 -22.56
N THR A 291 27.46 31.33 -23.21
CA THR A 291 28.70 30.94 -22.52
C THR A 291 29.15 31.97 -21.48
N THR A 292 28.88 33.25 -21.72
CA THR A 292 29.13 34.32 -20.75
C THR A 292 28.14 34.21 -19.59
N ALA A 293 26.85 33.99 -19.89
CA ALA A 293 25.79 33.84 -18.89
C ALA A 293 25.99 32.61 -17.98
N ILE A 294 26.41 31.46 -18.54
CA ILE A 294 26.76 30.23 -17.80
C ILE A 294 27.91 30.50 -16.81
N LYS A 295 28.93 31.27 -17.23
CA LYS A 295 30.06 31.64 -16.39
C LYS A 295 29.65 32.60 -15.26
N THR A 296 28.78 33.57 -15.53
CA THR A 296 28.26 34.48 -14.50
C THR A 296 27.37 33.79 -13.47
N GLU A 297 26.58 32.79 -13.88
CA GLU A 297 25.71 32.03 -12.96
C GLU A 297 26.40 30.82 -12.29
N ASN A 298 27.69 30.56 -12.58
CA ASN A 298 28.45 29.39 -12.10
C ASN A 298 27.74 28.04 -12.35
N ILE A 299 27.10 27.90 -13.51
CA ILE A 299 26.40 26.67 -13.90
C ILE A 299 27.39 25.72 -14.56
N SER A 300 27.38 24.44 -14.15
CA SER A 300 28.16 23.42 -14.86
C SER A 300 27.56 23.14 -16.24
N VAL A 301 28.40 22.83 -17.22
CA VAL A 301 27.95 22.47 -18.58
C VAL A 301 26.89 21.34 -18.54
N LEU A 302 27.01 20.43 -17.55
CA LEU A 302 26.05 19.37 -17.29
C LEU A 302 24.66 19.87 -16.93
N LYS A 303 24.59 20.77 -15.95
CA LYS A 303 23.31 21.34 -15.49
C LYS A 303 22.65 22.13 -16.60
N TYR A 304 23.44 22.83 -17.43
CA TYR A 304 22.92 23.56 -18.59
C TYR A 304 22.33 22.61 -19.66
N LEU A 305 23.03 21.53 -20.03
CA LEU A 305 22.52 20.56 -20.99
C LEU A 305 21.26 19.84 -20.48
N ASP A 306 21.19 19.56 -19.18
CA ASP A 306 20.01 18.94 -18.55
C ASP A 306 18.75 19.82 -18.62
N LEU A 307 18.87 21.14 -18.80
CA LEU A 307 17.72 22.05 -18.98
C LEU A 307 16.94 21.76 -20.27
N PHE A 308 17.60 21.16 -21.27
CA PHE A 308 16.98 20.84 -22.56
C PHE A 308 16.24 19.50 -22.53
N SER A 309 16.60 18.58 -21.62
CA SER A 309 16.05 17.22 -21.56
C SER A 309 14.51 17.20 -21.59
N PRO A 310 13.78 17.97 -20.77
CA PRO A 310 12.31 17.88 -20.74
C PRO A 310 11.65 18.20 -22.08
N ALA A 311 12.16 19.21 -22.78
CA ALA A 311 11.65 19.64 -24.08
C ALA A 311 12.05 18.66 -25.20
N LEU A 312 13.32 18.23 -25.21
CA LEU A 312 13.82 17.25 -26.19
C LEU A 312 13.12 15.90 -26.04
N ASP A 313 13.00 15.40 -24.82
CA ASP A 313 12.39 14.11 -24.52
C ASP A 313 10.93 14.10 -24.98
N PHE A 314 10.19 15.20 -24.75
CA PHE A 314 8.81 15.31 -25.21
C PHE A 314 8.69 15.38 -26.73
N ILE A 315 9.49 16.20 -27.41
CA ILE A 315 9.46 16.29 -28.89
C ILE A 315 9.81 14.94 -29.51
N MET A 316 10.85 14.26 -29.01
CA MET A 316 11.27 12.95 -29.50
C MET A 316 10.21 11.88 -29.24
N GLU A 317 9.50 11.94 -28.11
CA GLU A 317 8.44 10.98 -27.79
C GLU A 317 7.26 11.10 -28.75
N ILE A 318 6.90 12.33 -29.13
CA ILE A 318 5.88 12.57 -30.15
C ILE A 318 6.31 11.99 -31.50
N VAL A 319 7.57 12.23 -31.89
CA VAL A 319 8.14 11.72 -33.15
C VAL A 319 8.14 10.18 -33.20
N THR A 320 8.47 9.53 -32.09
CA THR A 320 8.69 8.08 -32.02
C THR A 320 7.44 7.26 -31.69
N SER A 321 6.38 7.88 -31.14
CA SER A 321 5.14 7.23 -30.72
C SER A 321 4.49 6.28 -31.76
N LYS A 322 4.54 6.63 -33.05
CA LYS A 322 4.01 5.82 -34.18
C LYS A 322 5.09 5.32 -35.15
N ALA A 323 6.38 5.41 -34.79
CA ALA A 323 7.48 5.01 -35.67
C ALA A 323 7.65 3.47 -35.74
N THR A 324 7.86 2.97 -36.96
CA THR A 324 8.37 1.62 -37.22
C THR A 324 9.86 1.54 -36.88
N ASN A 325 10.40 0.35 -36.63
CA ASN A 325 11.82 0.18 -36.32
C ASN A 325 12.73 0.76 -37.43
N SER A 326 12.35 0.66 -38.70
CA SER A 326 13.09 1.27 -39.81
C SER A 326 13.17 2.80 -39.73
N ARG A 327 12.09 3.47 -39.30
CA ARG A 327 12.09 4.93 -39.11
C ARG A 327 12.90 5.33 -37.87
N LEU A 328 12.92 4.48 -36.84
CA LEU A 328 13.80 4.68 -35.69
C LEU A 328 15.27 4.57 -36.10
N ASP A 329 15.61 3.66 -37.03
CA ASP A 329 16.96 3.55 -37.61
C ASP A 329 17.36 4.83 -38.34
N ASP A 330 16.49 5.37 -39.20
CA ASP A 330 16.76 6.61 -39.92
C ASP A 330 16.97 7.81 -38.96
N ILE A 331 16.14 7.90 -37.92
CA ILE A 331 16.25 8.95 -36.89
C ILE A 331 17.54 8.78 -36.08
N PHE A 332 17.86 7.53 -35.71
CA PHE A 332 19.06 7.18 -34.97
C PHE A 332 20.33 7.53 -35.76
N LEU A 333 20.40 7.16 -37.04
CA LEU A 333 21.51 7.52 -37.92
C LEU A 333 21.63 9.04 -38.09
N GLN A 334 20.51 9.75 -38.30
CA GLN A 334 20.53 11.22 -38.40
C GLN A 334 21.03 11.89 -37.12
N CYS A 335 20.67 11.36 -35.94
CA CYS A 335 21.17 11.87 -34.65
C CYS A 335 22.67 11.65 -34.51
N ILE A 336 23.19 10.47 -34.89
CA ILE A 336 24.61 10.13 -34.78
C ILE A 336 25.47 10.93 -35.78
N GLU A 337 25.03 11.00 -37.04
CA GLU A 337 25.76 11.72 -38.09
C GLU A 337 25.87 13.22 -37.81
N LYS A 338 24.78 13.83 -37.33
CA LYS A 338 24.69 15.28 -37.16
C LYS A 338 25.07 15.78 -35.78
N GLY A 339 25.18 14.91 -34.77
CA GLY A 339 25.56 15.33 -33.43
C GLY A 339 26.00 14.16 -32.57
N LYS A 340 27.32 14.03 -32.37
CA LYS A 340 27.92 13.22 -31.29
C LYS A 340 27.62 13.82 -29.90
N SER A 341 26.46 14.44 -29.71
CA SER A 341 26.03 15.02 -28.45
C SER A 341 25.52 13.91 -27.55
N SER A 342 26.21 13.72 -26.43
CA SER A 342 25.80 12.88 -25.32
C SER A 342 24.38 13.17 -24.81
N LEU A 343 23.90 14.42 -24.94
CA LEU A 343 22.52 14.79 -24.62
C LEU A 343 21.50 14.08 -25.53
N LEU A 344 21.74 14.08 -26.85
CA LEU A 344 20.87 13.38 -27.81
C LEU A 344 20.86 11.87 -27.57
N LEU A 345 22.03 11.31 -27.24
CA LEU A 345 22.14 9.89 -26.89
C LEU A 345 21.32 9.56 -25.64
N ASN A 346 21.35 10.43 -24.61
CA ASN A 346 20.54 10.26 -23.41
C ASN A 346 19.04 10.26 -23.74
N THR A 347 18.57 11.25 -24.52
CA THR A 347 17.17 11.35 -24.96
C THR A 347 16.76 10.13 -25.79
N ILE A 348 17.62 9.59 -26.66
CA ILE A 348 17.33 8.36 -27.41
C ILE A 348 17.13 7.19 -26.45
N ILE A 349 18.04 6.99 -25.50
CA ILE A 349 17.97 5.87 -24.55
C ILE A 349 16.73 5.95 -23.66
N THR A 350 16.32 7.16 -23.24
CA THR A 350 15.16 7.37 -22.36
C THR A 350 13.82 7.28 -23.09
N VAL A 351 13.75 7.76 -24.34
CA VAL A 351 12.50 7.92 -25.08
C VAL A 351 12.18 6.77 -26.02
N PHE A 352 13.19 6.13 -26.62
CA PHE A 352 12.94 5.05 -27.58
C PHE A 352 12.28 3.85 -26.90
N LYS A 353 11.60 3.02 -27.70
CA LYS A 353 10.95 1.83 -27.19
C LYS A 353 12.00 0.93 -26.51
N PRO A 354 11.78 0.46 -25.25
CA PRO A 354 12.78 -0.31 -24.52
C PRO A 354 13.25 -1.58 -25.24
N ASN A 355 12.37 -2.20 -26.05
CA ASN A 355 12.71 -3.36 -26.87
C ASN A 355 13.74 -3.06 -27.97
N TYR A 356 13.68 -1.88 -28.58
CA TYR A 356 14.64 -1.42 -29.58
C TYR A 356 16.01 -1.20 -28.93
N VAL A 357 16.05 -0.49 -27.80
CA VAL A 357 17.28 -0.23 -27.03
C VAL A 357 17.92 -1.54 -26.55
N ALA A 358 17.11 -2.48 -26.08
CA ALA A 358 17.57 -3.79 -25.62
C ALA A 358 18.19 -4.66 -26.73
N SER A 359 17.69 -4.56 -27.96
CA SER A 359 18.24 -5.33 -29.10
C SER A 359 19.63 -4.86 -29.53
N ARG A 360 19.97 -3.59 -29.27
CA ARG A 360 21.21 -2.92 -29.69
C ARG A 360 22.06 -2.45 -28.52
N THR A 361 21.92 -3.06 -27.36
CA THR A 361 22.61 -2.62 -26.13
C THR A 361 24.13 -2.54 -26.30
N VAL A 362 24.72 -3.45 -27.09
CA VAL A 362 26.18 -3.45 -27.35
C VAL A 362 26.60 -2.20 -28.13
N GLU A 363 25.84 -1.82 -29.17
CA GLU A 363 26.09 -0.59 -29.95
C GLU A 363 25.95 0.65 -29.07
N PHE A 364 24.93 0.70 -28.19
CA PHE A 364 24.77 1.78 -27.23
C PHE A 364 25.94 1.87 -26.24
N LEU A 365 26.44 0.75 -25.73
CA LEU A 365 27.60 0.74 -24.83
C LEU A 365 28.89 1.24 -25.52
N GLU A 366 29.10 0.87 -26.79
CA GLU A 366 30.25 1.36 -27.57
C GLU A 366 30.19 2.87 -27.77
N MET A 367 29.01 3.40 -28.13
CA MET A 367 28.80 4.84 -28.27
C MET A 367 28.97 5.60 -26.96
N VAL A 368 28.48 5.05 -25.84
CA VAL A 368 28.69 5.64 -24.51
C VAL A 368 30.18 5.74 -24.19
N GLY A 369 30.98 4.73 -24.56
CA GLY A 369 32.44 4.77 -24.44
C GLY A 369 33.10 5.89 -25.26
N GLN A 370 32.58 6.18 -26.46
CA GLN A 370 33.07 7.24 -27.34
C GLN A 370 32.63 8.65 -26.91
N CYS A 371 31.58 8.78 -26.09
CA CYS A 371 31.05 10.06 -25.62
C CYS A 371 31.80 10.67 -24.41
N ALA A 372 32.79 9.98 -23.85
CA ALA A 372 33.55 10.44 -22.68
C ALA A 372 34.24 11.80 -22.87
N GLU A 373 34.50 12.22 -24.11
CA GLU A 373 35.20 13.47 -24.45
C GLU A 373 34.26 14.69 -24.55
N ASN A 374 32.93 14.50 -24.63
CA ASN A 374 31.97 15.56 -24.99
C ASN A 374 31.28 16.22 -23.77
N GLY A 375 31.82 16.03 -22.57
CA GLY A 375 31.46 16.82 -21.39
C GLY A 375 30.10 16.52 -20.76
N TYR A 376 29.46 15.37 -21.01
CA TYR A 376 28.30 14.86 -20.24
C TYR A 376 28.73 13.61 -19.44
N PRO A 377 28.25 13.39 -18.20
CA PRO A 377 28.75 12.32 -17.37
C PRO A 377 28.30 10.98 -17.95
N VAL A 378 29.30 10.12 -18.16
CA VAL A 378 29.08 8.75 -18.61
C VAL A 378 28.21 7.98 -17.61
N SER A 379 28.25 8.32 -16.32
CA SER A 379 27.37 7.77 -15.27
C SER A 379 25.90 7.92 -15.63
N ASN A 380 25.43 9.11 -16.02
CA ASN A 380 24.02 9.34 -16.34
C ASN A 380 23.56 8.55 -17.57
N LEU A 381 24.40 8.44 -18.61
CA LEU A 381 24.10 7.63 -19.79
C LEU A 381 23.96 6.15 -19.43
N LEU A 382 24.87 5.64 -18.59
CA LEU A 382 24.82 4.28 -18.10
C LEU A 382 23.60 4.05 -17.20
N CYS A 383 23.21 5.01 -16.36
CA CYS A 383 22.00 4.94 -15.55
C CYS A 383 20.73 4.89 -16.42
N SER A 384 20.62 5.78 -17.42
CA SER A 384 19.49 5.77 -18.37
C SER A 384 19.40 4.44 -19.10
N LEU A 385 20.54 3.87 -19.51
CA LEU A 385 20.60 2.57 -20.18
C LEU A 385 20.18 1.44 -19.23
N GLY A 386 20.71 1.40 -18.00
CA GLY A 386 20.35 0.43 -16.97
C GLY A 386 18.86 0.44 -16.67
N ASN A 387 18.28 1.63 -16.49
CA ASN A 387 16.84 1.81 -16.27
C ASN A 387 15.98 1.30 -17.44
N SER A 388 16.43 1.50 -18.68
CA SER A 388 15.74 0.96 -19.86
C SER A 388 15.81 -0.58 -19.89
N LEU A 389 16.98 -1.15 -19.58
CA LEU A 389 17.19 -2.61 -19.63
C LEU A 389 16.56 -3.34 -18.45
N GLY A 390 16.40 -2.67 -17.31
CA GLY A 390 15.62 -3.17 -16.17
C GLY A 390 14.12 -3.33 -16.49
N LYS A 391 13.60 -2.53 -17.44
CA LYS A 391 12.23 -2.67 -17.99
C LYS A 391 12.14 -3.76 -19.03
N TYR A 392 13.10 -3.84 -19.96
CA TYR A 392 13.13 -4.86 -20.99
C TYR A 392 14.56 -5.39 -21.23
N PRO A 393 14.83 -6.67 -20.93
CA PRO A 393 16.19 -7.18 -20.99
C PRO A 393 16.68 -7.43 -22.44
N PRO A 394 17.99 -7.31 -22.68
CA PRO A 394 18.59 -7.66 -23.97
C PRO A 394 18.45 -9.16 -24.29
N PRO A 395 18.62 -9.55 -25.57
CA PRO A 395 18.60 -10.95 -25.99
C PRO A 395 19.56 -11.83 -25.17
N PRO A 396 19.20 -13.10 -24.88
CA PRO A 396 19.94 -13.95 -23.93
C PRO A 396 21.41 -14.15 -24.31
N GLN A 397 21.72 -14.15 -25.61
CA GLN A 397 23.08 -14.27 -26.14
C GLN A 397 23.98 -13.07 -25.78
N GLN A 398 23.41 -11.87 -25.69
CA GLN A 398 24.16 -10.63 -25.43
C GLN A 398 24.32 -10.33 -23.93
N ARG A 399 23.47 -10.89 -23.06
CA ARG A 399 23.42 -10.57 -21.62
C ARG A 399 24.78 -10.66 -20.92
N LYS A 400 25.52 -11.76 -21.12
CA LYS A 400 26.85 -11.95 -20.51
C LYS A 400 27.88 -10.93 -20.99
N SER A 401 27.87 -10.63 -22.29
CA SER A 401 28.77 -9.61 -22.88
C SER A 401 28.46 -8.22 -22.33
N VAL A 402 27.17 -7.91 -22.16
CA VAL A 402 26.70 -6.66 -21.58
C VAL A 402 27.18 -6.54 -20.13
N LEU A 403 27.00 -7.57 -19.29
CA LEU A 403 27.49 -7.58 -17.91
C LEU A 403 29.00 -7.38 -17.82
N HIS A 404 29.78 -8.05 -18.68
CA HIS A 404 31.24 -7.90 -18.71
C HIS A 404 31.68 -6.47 -19.10
N ASN A 405 31.02 -5.85 -20.09
CA ASN A 405 31.34 -4.49 -20.51
C ASN A 405 30.99 -3.46 -19.42
N ILE A 406 29.86 -3.66 -18.74
CA ILE A 406 29.40 -2.86 -17.60
C ILE A 406 30.39 -2.97 -16.42
N GLY A 407 30.88 -4.18 -16.13
CA GLY A 407 31.88 -4.41 -15.08
C GLY A 407 33.17 -3.58 -15.27
N LYS A 408 33.57 -3.29 -16.51
CA LYS A 408 34.73 -2.42 -16.80
C LYS A 408 34.51 -0.98 -16.32
N TYR A 409 33.29 -0.46 -16.47
CA TYR A 409 32.94 0.90 -16.04
C TYR A 409 32.78 1.03 -14.52
N SER A 410 32.47 -0.07 -13.82
CA SER A 410 32.35 -0.08 -12.35
C SER A 410 33.56 0.56 -11.66
N ASN A 411 34.78 0.25 -12.13
CA ASN A 411 36.03 0.75 -11.56
C ASN A 411 36.45 2.14 -12.04
N SER A 412 35.72 2.73 -12.99
CA SER A 412 36.07 4.05 -13.55
C SER A 412 35.51 5.24 -12.76
N PHE A 413 34.55 5.01 -11.88
CA PHE A 413 33.90 6.07 -11.09
C PHE A 413 34.75 6.51 -9.90
N GLN A 414 35.04 7.82 -9.82
CA GLN A 414 35.73 8.44 -8.67
C GLN A 414 34.74 8.88 -7.58
N ASP A 415 33.55 9.34 -8.00
CA ASP A 415 32.47 9.70 -7.09
C ASP A 415 31.62 8.48 -6.71
N PHE A 416 31.34 8.35 -5.42
CA PHE A 416 30.59 7.24 -4.85
C PHE A 416 29.08 7.39 -5.07
N GLU A 417 28.56 8.62 -5.05
CA GLU A 417 27.13 8.86 -5.30
C GLU A 417 26.77 8.53 -6.76
N GLU A 418 27.63 8.89 -7.72
CA GLU A 418 27.47 8.51 -9.13
C GLU A 418 27.54 6.99 -9.34
N TYR A 419 28.47 6.32 -8.65
CA TYR A 419 28.56 4.86 -8.68
C TYR A 419 27.29 4.18 -8.16
N LEU A 420 26.70 4.70 -7.09
CA LEU A 420 25.50 4.11 -6.51
C LEU A 420 24.26 4.31 -7.36
N CYS A 421 24.08 5.50 -7.95
CA CYS A 421 23.04 5.73 -8.94
C CYS A 421 23.16 4.74 -10.11
N TYR A 422 24.39 4.44 -10.53
CA TYR A 422 24.68 3.43 -11.53
C TYR A 422 24.28 2.02 -11.06
N VAL A 423 24.73 1.59 -9.88
CA VAL A 423 24.37 0.25 -9.36
C VAL A 423 22.85 0.10 -9.19
N GLU A 424 22.17 1.12 -8.66
CA GLU A 424 20.72 1.15 -8.50
C GLU A 424 19.99 0.96 -9.84
N ALA A 425 20.44 1.64 -10.90
CA ALA A 425 19.83 1.52 -12.22
C ALA A 425 20.03 0.14 -12.87
N TRP A 426 21.16 -0.53 -12.59
CA TRP A 426 21.49 -1.83 -13.18
C TRP A 426 21.03 -3.03 -12.35
N MET A 427 20.76 -2.85 -11.05
CA MET A 427 20.33 -3.92 -10.15
C MET A 427 19.07 -4.66 -10.64
N PRO A 428 18.00 -4.00 -11.15
CA PRO A 428 16.84 -4.71 -11.69
C PRO A 428 17.18 -5.63 -12.87
N PHE A 429 18.14 -5.24 -13.72
CA PHE A 429 18.58 -6.05 -14.86
C PHE A 429 19.36 -7.29 -14.38
N ILE A 430 20.22 -7.13 -13.37
CA ILE A 430 21.03 -8.21 -12.82
C ILE A 430 20.14 -9.22 -12.07
N ALA A 431 19.28 -8.72 -11.18
CA ALA A 431 18.38 -9.52 -10.36
C ALA A 431 17.44 -10.42 -11.19
N LYS A 432 16.89 -9.91 -12.30
CA LYS A 432 15.94 -10.66 -13.14
C LYS A 432 16.58 -11.70 -14.07
N ASN A 433 17.84 -11.50 -14.47
CA ASN A 433 18.40 -12.23 -15.62
C ASN A 433 19.60 -13.12 -15.30
N PHE A 434 20.20 -12.98 -14.11
CA PHE A 434 21.40 -13.70 -13.72
C PHE A 434 21.19 -14.49 -12.43
N LYS A 435 22.14 -15.39 -12.15
CA LYS A 435 22.15 -16.17 -10.91
C LYS A 435 22.54 -15.27 -9.74
N VAL A 436 22.15 -15.70 -8.54
CA VAL A 436 22.34 -15.00 -7.27
C VAL A 436 23.81 -14.68 -6.93
N ARG A 437 24.78 -15.39 -7.54
CA ARG A 437 26.23 -15.09 -7.43
C ARG A 437 26.63 -13.72 -8.00
N GLU A 438 25.99 -13.28 -9.08
CA GLU A 438 26.29 -11.97 -9.69
C GLU A 438 25.78 -10.84 -8.80
N VAL A 439 24.66 -11.06 -8.10
CA VAL A 439 24.13 -10.14 -7.09
C VAL A 439 25.10 -10.06 -5.91
N ASP A 440 25.59 -11.19 -5.42
CA ASP A 440 26.56 -11.24 -4.32
C ASP A 440 27.88 -10.52 -4.64
N THR A 441 28.37 -10.67 -5.88
CA THR A 441 29.58 -9.95 -6.35
C THR A 441 29.36 -8.44 -6.32
N MET A 442 28.20 -7.96 -6.77
CA MET A 442 27.84 -6.53 -6.71
C MET A 442 27.68 -6.03 -5.27
N LEU A 443 27.10 -6.83 -4.36
CA LEU A 443 27.01 -6.48 -2.95
C LEU A 443 28.41 -6.37 -2.31
N GLY A 444 29.30 -7.30 -2.60
CA GLY A 444 30.71 -7.26 -2.17
C GLY A 444 31.46 -6.03 -2.69
N ASP A 445 31.25 -5.65 -3.95
CA ASP A 445 31.81 -4.42 -4.53
C ASP A 445 31.31 -3.15 -3.82
N ILE A 446 30.03 -3.10 -3.43
CA ILE A 446 29.50 -1.98 -2.64
C ILE A 446 30.14 -1.95 -1.25
N ILE A 447 30.17 -3.09 -0.55
CA ILE A 447 30.73 -3.21 0.80
C ILE A 447 32.18 -2.74 0.82
N SER A 448 33.02 -3.24 -0.10
CA SER A 448 34.44 -2.87 -0.17
C SER A 448 34.65 -1.35 -0.32
N ARG A 449 33.82 -0.68 -1.12
CA ARG A 449 33.90 0.78 -1.34
C ARG A 449 33.36 1.59 -0.16
N VAL A 450 32.36 1.07 0.54
CA VAL A 450 31.80 1.69 1.76
C VAL A 450 32.78 1.57 2.92
N SER A 451 33.41 0.41 3.13
CA SER A 451 34.38 0.19 4.22
C SER A 451 35.58 1.14 4.16
N CYS A 452 35.88 1.72 3.00
CA CYS A 452 36.92 2.74 2.84
C CYS A 452 36.48 4.18 3.19
N ARG A 453 35.21 4.42 3.54
CA ARG A 453 34.64 5.77 3.75
C ARG A 453 33.92 5.88 5.10
N LYS A 454 33.92 7.07 5.70
CA LYS A 454 33.36 7.33 7.05
C LYS A 454 31.97 7.97 7.05
N ASP A 455 31.55 8.63 5.96
CA ASP A 455 30.28 9.37 5.88
C ASP A 455 29.39 8.82 4.75
N CYS A 456 28.32 8.10 5.10
CA CYS A 456 27.36 7.49 4.15
C CYS A 456 25.88 7.86 4.41
N GLY A 457 25.61 8.90 5.21
CA GLY A 457 24.24 9.22 5.66
C GLY A 457 23.23 9.47 4.51
N ASN A 458 23.65 10.15 3.44
CA ASN A 458 22.77 10.50 2.31
C ASN A 458 22.43 9.31 1.38
N VAL A 459 23.17 8.21 1.50
CA VAL A 459 23.13 7.05 0.61
C VAL A 459 22.16 5.96 1.09
N MET A 460 21.70 6.02 2.35
CA MET A 460 20.89 4.96 2.97
C MET A 460 19.59 4.64 2.21
N ASN A 461 18.98 5.65 1.60
CA ASN A 461 17.79 5.46 0.75
C ASN A 461 18.09 4.63 -0.50
N GLN A 462 19.26 4.80 -1.10
CA GLN A 462 19.70 4.05 -2.29
C GLN A 462 20.00 2.60 -1.90
N PHE A 463 20.65 2.35 -0.76
CA PHE A 463 20.84 0.99 -0.24
C PHE A 463 19.51 0.28 0.00
N ARG A 464 18.52 0.98 0.58
CA ARG A 464 17.16 0.47 0.74
C ARG A 464 16.52 0.13 -0.61
N SER A 465 16.63 1.02 -1.60
CA SER A 465 16.09 0.81 -2.96
C SER A 465 16.72 -0.43 -3.64
N ILE A 466 18.04 -0.59 -3.51
CA ILE A 466 18.79 -1.74 -4.00
C ILE A 466 18.27 -3.04 -3.35
N MET A 467 18.17 -3.10 -2.03
CA MET A 467 17.64 -4.28 -1.33
C MET A 467 16.20 -4.59 -1.71
N THR A 468 15.36 -3.56 -1.84
CA THR A 468 13.96 -3.71 -2.26
C THR A 468 13.88 -4.31 -3.65
N THR A 469 14.73 -3.86 -4.57
CA THR A 469 14.80 -4.36 -5.95
C THR A 469 15.26 -5.82 -5.99
N ILE A 470 16.31 -6.17 -5.23
CA ILE A 470 16.83 -7.54 -5.16
C ILE A 470 15.73 -8.51 -4.70
N PHE A 471 15.07 -8.23 -3.58
CA PHE A 471 14.03 -9.13 -3.04
C PHE A 471 12.72 -9.14 -3.83
N ARG A 472 12.44 -8.09 -4.63
CA ARG A 472 11.27 -8.06 -5.53
C ARG A 472 11.50 -8.87 -6.80
N ASP A 473 12.69 -8.77 -7.37
CA ASP A 473 12.95 -9.19 -8.75
C ASP A 473 13.68 -10.55 -8.86
N VAL A 474 14.25 -11.09 -7.77
CA VAL A 474 14.85 -12.43 -7.73
C VAL A 474 13.80 -13.50 -7.46
N GLU A 475 13.76 -14.54 -8.29
CA GLU A 475 12.80 -15.65 -8.18
C GLU A 475 13.04 -16.54 -6.93
N GLU A 476 14.30 -16.86 -6.63
CA GLU A 476 14.69 -17.72 -5.50
C GLU A 476 15.16 -16.90 -4.29
N THR A 477 14.23 -16.28 -3.56
CA THR A 477 14.54 -15.43 -2.40
C THR A 477 15.31 -16.14 -1.29
N GLU A 478 15.21 -17.46 -1.21
CA GLU A 478 15.86 -18.29 -0.19
C GLU A 478 17.37 -18.36 -0.38
N SER A 479 17.83 -18.47 -1.63
CA SER A 479 19.26 -18.49 -1.96
C SER A 479 19.96 -17.15 -1.68
N LEU A 480 19.21 -16.05 -1.58
CA LEU A 480 19.74 -14.75 -1.17
C LEU A 480 20.14 -14.72 0.31
N LEU A 481 19.41 -15.43 1.16
CA LEU A 481 19.64 -15.44 2.61
C LEU A 481 20.91 -16.20 3.00
N THR A 482 21.42 -17.04 2.10
CA THR A 482 22.65 -17.82 2.27
C THR A 482 23.88 -17.15 1.66
N LEU A 483 23.75 -15.93 1.12
CA LEU A 483 24.86 -15.21 0.52
C LEU A 483 25.87 -14.70 1.56
N GLU A 484 27.16 -14.78 1.21
CA GLU A 484 28.25 -14.36 2.10
C GLU A 484 28.22 -12.84 2.35
N ASN A 485 27.92 -12.04 1.32
CA ASN A 485 27.88 -10.57 1.44
C ASN A 485 26.51 -10.03 1.88
N PHE A 486 25.50 -10.87 2.09
CA PHE A 486 24.15 -10.41 2.47
C PHE A 486 24.10 -9.81 3.89
N LEU A 487 24.55 -10.54 4.91
CA LEU A 487 24.60 -10.03 6.28
C LEU A 487 25.55 -8.83 6.42
N PRO A 488 26.78 -8.85 5.85
CA PRO A 488 27.65 -7.68 5.84
C PRO A 488 27.01 -6.44 5.21
N PHE A 489 26.23 -6.60 4.14
CA PHE A 489 25.50 -5.49 3.53
C PHE A 489 24.39 -4.97 4.46
N LEU A 490 23.66 -5.87 5.13
CA LEU A 490 22.64 -5.49 6.11
C LEU A 490 23.24 -4.73 7.31
N ASP A 491 24.48 -5.02 7.67
CA ASP A 491 25.19 -4.31 8.75
C ASP A 491 25.69 -2.91 8.37
N LEU A 492 25.64 -2.54 7.07
CA LEU A 492 25.90 -1.16 6.63
C LEU A 492 24.79 -0.19 7.08
N PHE A 493 23.59 -0.69 7.40
CA PHE A 493 22.50 0.14 7.93
C PHE A 493 22.76 0.48 9.40
N HIS A 494 23.39 1.63 9.65
CA HIS A 494 23.71 2.11 11.00
C HIS A 494 22.51 2.65 11.80
N GLN A 495 21.42 3.01 11.12
CA GLN A 495 20.19 3.45 11.77
C GLN A 495 19.26 2.27 12.01
N ASP A 496 18.99 1.96 13.28
CA ASP A 496 18.16 0.82 13.69
C ASP A 496 16.76 0.86 13.07
N SER A 497 16.16 2.06 12.97
CA SER A 497 14.84 2.24 12.35
C SER A 497 14.81 1.80 10.88
N VAL A 498 15.84 2.14 10.10
CA VAL A 498 15.95 1.74 8.69
C VAL A 498 16.24 0.25 8.58
N LYS A 499 17.08 -0.30 9.46
CA LYS A 499 17.40 -1.73 9.51
C LYS A 499 16.15 -2.57 9.77
N VAL A 500 15.30 -2.14 10.70
CA VAL A 500 14.01 -2.78 11.03
C VAL A 500 13.07 -2.76 9.82
N GLU A 501 12.92 -1.62 9.14
CA GLU A 501 12.07 -1.52 7.95
C GLU A 501 12.55 -2.40 6.79
N VAL A 502 13.86 -2.50 6.58
CA VAL A 502 14.44 -3.42 5.60
C VAL A 502 14.20 -4.88 6.00
N CYS A 503 14.36 -5.23 7.28
CA CYS A 503 14.07 -6.58 7.78
C CYS A 503 12.59 -6.95 7.61
N LYS A 504 11.66 -6.03 7.93
CA LYS A 504 10.21 -6.21 7.70
C LYS A 504 9.92 -6.49 6.22
N MET A 505 10.53 -5.71 5.32
CA MET A 505 10.38 -5.90 3.88
C MET A 505 10.90 -7.27 3.43
N ILE A 506 12.11 -7.67 3.85
CA ILE A 506 12.71 -8.96 3.51
C ILE A 506 11.81 -10.12 3.96
N LEU A 507 11.38 -10.10 5.22
CA LEU A 507 10.50 -11.15 5.77
C LEU A 507 9.11 -11.15 5.12
N THR A 508 8.63 -9.99 4.64
CA THR A 508 7.38 -9.89 3.87
C THR A 508 7.54 -10.44 2.44
N CYS A 509 8.72 -10.35 1.84
CA CYS A 509 9.02 -10.96 0.53
C CYS A 509 9.17 -12.47 0.63
N CYS A 510 9.64 -12.98 1.77
CA CYS A 510 9.72 -14.41 2.08
C CYS A 510 8.33 -15.04 2.34
N LYS A 511 7.32 -14.82 1.47
CA LYS A 511 5.96 -15.37 1.60
C LYS A 511 5.77 -16.77 1.02
N ASN A 512 6.71 -17.27 0.22
CA ASN A 512 6.58 -18.58 -0.44
C ASN A 512 6.47 -19.72 0.60
N ASN A 513 5.59 -20.69 0.37
CA ASN A 513 5.30 -21.80 1.31
C ASN A 513 6.38 -22.90 1.37
N ILE A 514 7.60 -22.61 0.93
CA ILE A 514 8.69 -23.59 0.91
C ILE A 514 9.15 -23.83 2.35
N GLN A 515 9.40 -25.10 2.67
CA GLN A 515 9.89 -25.53 3.98
C GLN A 515 11.41 -25.36 4.04
N ILE A 516 11.89 -24.75 5.11
CA ILE A 516 13.29 -24.46 5.32
C ILE A 516 13.87 -25.49 6.28
N SER A 517 14.87 -26.23 5.83
CA SER A 517 15.61 -27.20 6.64
C SER A 517 17.09 -26.86 6.80
N ASP A 518 17.60 -25.90 6.02
CA ASP A 518 19.01 -25.49 6.07
C ASP A 518 19.31 -24.69 7.35
N PRO A 519 20.28 -25.13 8.18
CA PRO A 519 20.68 -24.42 9.39
C PRO A 519 21.16 -22.99 9.13
N ILE A 520 21.86 -22.72 8.00
CA ILE A 520 22.37 -21.38 7.70
C ILE A 520 21.20 -20.41 7.51
N MET A 521 20.26 -20.78 6.63
CA MET A 521 19.05 -19.99 6.38
C MET A 521 18.20 -19.80 7.64
N THR A 522 18.09 -20.84 8.46
CA THR A 522 17.36 -20.77 9.74
C THR A 522 18.00 -19.76 10.69
N ASN A 523 19.34 -19.77 10.81
CA ASN A 523 20.08 -18.83 11.65
C ASN A 523 19.98 -17.39 11.11
N THR A 524 20.09 -17.19 9.80
CA THR A 524 19.90 -15.87 9.17
C THR A 524 18.50 -15.33 9.44
N LEU A 525 17.45 -16.15 9.26
CA LEU A 525 16.08 -15.75 9.54
C LEU A 525 15.83 -15.48 11.02
N ALA A 526 16.40 -16.30 11.91
CA ALA A 526 16.34 -16.07 13.36
C ALA A 526 16.99 -14.72 13.71
N PHE A 527 18.16 -14.41 13.15
CA PHE A 527 18.83 -13.12 13.35
C PHE A 527 17.95 -11.94 12.88
N LEU A 528 17.33 -12.03 11.70
CA LEU A 528 16.41 -11.00 11.20
C LEU A 528 15.19 -10.84 12.12
N CYS A 529 14.63 -11.94 12.63
CA CYS A 529 13.54 -11.90 13.61
C CYS A 529 13.98 -11.27 14.94
N THR A 530 15.20 -11.53 15.41
CA THR A 530 15.77 -10.89 16.62
C THR A 530 15.87 -9.39 16.43
N ILE A 531 16.36 -8.90 15.29
CA ILE A 531 16.39 -7.44 15.00
C ILE A 531 14.98 -6.83 15.08
N LEU A 532 13.96 -7.51 14.53
CA LEU A 532 12.58 -7.03 14.62
C LEU A 532 12.06 -7.06 16.05
N HIS A 533 12.34 -8.11 16.81
CA HIS A 533 11.92 -8.23 18.20
C HIS A 533 12.59 -7.18 19.09
N ASP A 534 13.89 -6.96 18.94
CA ASP A 534 14.65 -6.00 19.75
C ASP A 534 14.24 -4.54 19.47
N SER A 535 13.57 -4.30 18.33
CA SER A 535 12.96 -2.99 18.03
C SER A 535 11.66 -2.71 18.78
N VAL A 536 11.08 -3.73 19.43
CA VAL A 536 9.85 -3.60 20.20
C VAL A 536 10.14 -3.08 21.59
N ASP A 537 9.55 -1.94 21.92
CA ASP A 537 9.59 -1.32 23.25
C ASP A 537 8.19 -1.13 23.85
N ALA A 538 8.12 -0.61 25.08
CA ALA A 538 6.85 -0.36 25.76
C ALA A 538 5.99 0.74 25.11
N LEU A 539 6.54 1.52 24.17
CA LEU A 539 5.85 2.58 23.44
C LEU A 539 5.37 2.12 22.06
N THR A 540 5.73 0.90 21.65
CA THR A 540 5.39 0.33 20.36
C THR A 540 3.88 0.10 20.27
N PRO A 541 3.20 0.60 19.21
CA PRO A 541 1.76 0.44 19.09
C PRO A 541 1.39 -1.04 18.89
N GLU A 542 0.22 -1.43 19.41
CA GLU A 542 -0.27 -2.81 19.36
C GLU A 542 -0.36 -3.37 17.92
N ASP A 543 -0.64 -2.51 16.94
CA ASP A 543 -0.69 -2.91 15.53
C ASP A 543 0.69 -3.29 14.97
N GLU A 544 1.74 -2.57 15.34
CA GLU A 544 3.11 -2.91 14.93
C GLU A 544 3.61 -4.17 15.62
N LEU A 545 3.32 -4.31 16.93
CA LEU A 545 3.53 -5.53 17.70
C LEU A 545 2.88 -6.75 17.02
N ARG A 546 1.62 -6.59 16.60
CA ARG A 546 0.89 -7.63 15.87
C ARG A 546 1.54 -7.95 14.52
N GLN A 547 1.96 -6.94 13.77
CA GLN A 547 2.62 -7.15 12.48
C GLN A 547 3.95 -7.90 12.63
N ILE A 548 4.79 -7.49 13.59
CA ILE A 548 6.06 -8.16 13.90
C ILE A 548 5.81 -9.60 14.35
N GLY A 549 4.85 -9.81 15.26
CA GLY A 549 4.45 -11.14 15.69
C GLY A 549 4.01 -12.05 14.54
N LEU A 550 3.22 -11.55 13.59
CA LEU A 550 2.82 -12.30 12.40
C LEU A 550 4.00 -12.66 11.49
N LEU A 551 4.97 -11.75 11.31
CA LEU A 551 6.18 -12.03 10.52
C LEU A 551 7.03 -13.13 11.17
N ILE A 552 7.26 -13.05 12.49
CA ILE A 552 8.00 -14.06 13.24
C ILE A 552 7.28 -15.41 13.20
N CYS A 553 5.95 -15.42 13.39
CA CYS A 553 5.14 -16.64 13.27
C CYS A 553 5.25 -17.28 11.89
N ASN A 554 5.28 -16.49 10.81
CA ASN A 554 5.45 -17.00 9.46
C ASN A 554 6.81 -17.69 9.25
N VAL A 555 7.89 -17.17 9.85
CA VAL A 555 9.20 -17.82 9.85
C VAL A 555 9.15 -19.13 10.63
N ILE A 556 8.60 -19.14 11.84
CA ILE A 556 8.48 -20.34 12.67
C ILE A 556 7.69 -21.45 11.97
N ARG A 557 6.65 -21.09 11.20
CA ARG A 557 5.85 -22.05 10.41
C ARG A 557 6.63 -22.70 9.27
N LYS A 558 7.68 -22.05 8.75
CA LYS A 558 8.48 -22.52 7.62
C LYS A 558 9.61 -23.44 8.01
N VAL A 559 10.19 -23.23 9.19
CA VAL A 559 11.30 -24.06 9.69
C VAL A 559 10.78 -25.47 9.96
N ASN A 560 11.29 -26.44 9.21
CA ASN A 560 10.92 -27.85 9.35
C ASN A 560 12.15 -28.75 9.16
N TYR A 561 12.59 -29.40 10.25
CA TYR A 561 13.67 -30.39 10.24
C TYR A 561 13.21 -31.82 9.88
N GLY A 562 11.97 -31.96 9.39
CA GLY A 562 11.45 -33.23 8.87
C GLY A 562 11.20 -34.25 9.97
N ARG A 563 12.03 -35.30 10.03
CA ARG A 563 11.92 -36.40 11.02
C ARG A 563 12.80 -36.19 12.26
N ASP A 564 13.65 -35.16 12.26
CA ASP A 564 14.44 -34.83 13.44
C ASP A 564 13.58 -34.01 14.42
N PHE A 565 12.79 -34.73 15.22
CA PHE A 565 11.87 -34.11 16.18
C PHE A 565 12.60 -33.41 17.33
N GLU A 566 13.79 -33.88 17.71
CA GLU A 566 14.59 -33.27 18.78
C GLU A 566 15.15 -31.93 18.31
N GLN A 567 15.72 -31.86 17.10
CA GLN A 567 16.17 -30.60 16.52
C GLN A 567 15.02 -29.59 16.36
N GLN A 568 13.84 -30.06 15.94
CA GLN A 568 12.65 -29.20 15.83
C GLN A 568 12.21 -28.64 17.19
N LEU A 569 12.23 -29.46 18.25
CA LEU A 569 11.90 -29.00 19.59
C LEU A 569 12.94 -28.03 20.14
N ASN A 570 14.24 -28.27 19.90
CA ASN A 570 15.31 -27.36 20.31
C ASN A 570 15.14 -25.98 19.65
N PHE A 571 14.79 -25.94 18.36
CA PHE A 571 14.46 -24.68 17.68
C PHE A 571 13.28 -23.96 18.35
N TYR A 572 12.24 -24.67 18.78
CA TYR A 572 11.12 -24.05 19.52
C TYR A 572 11.52 -23.56 20.93
N VAL A 573 12.48 -24.22 21.58
CA VAL A 573 13.04 -23.78 22.86
C VAL A 573 13.85 -22.49 22.68
N GLU A 574 14.70 -22.44 21.66
CA GLU A 574 15.46 -21.24 21.30
C GLU A 574 14.52 -20.08 20.94
N ALA A 575 13.54 -20.31 20.06
CA ALA A 575 12.57 -19.29 19.67
C ALA A 575 11.75 -18.76 20.85
N ARG A 576 11.37 -19.63 21.80
CA ARG A 576 10.70 -19.19 23.04
C ARG A 576 11.60 -18.27 23.87
N SER A 577 12.89 -18.58 23.97
CA SER A 577 13.83 -17.78 24.74
C SER A 577 14.11 -16.41 24.09
N SER A 578 14.14 -16.34 22.76
CA SER A 578 14.40 -15.11 22.01
C SER A 578 13.18 -14.19 21.90
N PHE A 579 11.95 -14.75 21.87
CA PHE A 579 10.73 -14.00 21.58
C PHE A 579 9.71 -14.03 22.73
N SER A 580 10.19 -13.98 23.97
CA SER A 580 9.35 -14.14 25.17
C SER A 580 8.25 -13.10 25.33
N ASN A 581 8.42 -11.91 24.75
CA ASN A 581 7.53 -10.76 24.98
C ASN A 581 6.37 -10.69 23.98
N VAL A 582 6.30 -11.61 23.01
CA VAL A 582 5.32 -11.59 21.93
C VAL A 582 4.34 -12.76 22.08
N ASP A 583 3.18 -12.50 22.68
CA ASP A 583 2.12 -13.49 22.93
C ASP A 583 1.76 -14.33 21.70
N SER A 584 1.64 -13.71 20.52
CA SER A 584 1.29 -14.41 19.27
C SER A 584 2.30 -15.50 18.89
N VAL A 585 3.60 -15.25 19.16
CA VAL A 585 4.68 -16.21 18.91
C VAL A 585 4.60 -17.37 19.90
N LEU A 586 4.37 -17.08 21.20
CA LEU A 586 4.20 -18.11 22.21
C LEU A 586 3.00 -19.03 21.92
N ILE A 587 1.86 -18.45 21.49
CA ILE A 587 0.68 -19.21 21.07
C ILE A 587 1.01 -20.13 19.89
N GLU A 588 1.68 -19.62 18.86
CA GLU A 588 2.09 -20.40 17.69
C GLU A 588 3.05 -21.53 18.08
N LEU A 589 4.04 -21.26 18.95
CA LEU A 589 4.98 -22.27 19.43
C LEU A 589 4.27 -23.41 20.17
N VAL A 590 3.31 -23.12 21.04
CA VAL A 590 2.51 -24.15 21.73
C VAL A 590 1.71 -24.98 20.73
N GLN A 591 1.08 -24.35 19.74
CA GLN A 591 0.33 -25.06 18.69
C GLN A 591 1.23 -25.93 17.81
N LYS A 592 2.44 -25.46 17.48
CA LYS A 592 3.43 -26.23 16.70
C LYS A 592 3.99 -27.40 17.49
N THR A 593 4.27 -27.23 18.77
CA THR A 593 4.67 -28.34 19.65
C THR A 593 3.55 -29.37 19.81
N ASN A 594 2.29 -28.95 19.95
CA ASN A 594 1.14 -29.87 19.95
C ASN A 594 1.02 -30.63 18.61
N THR A 595 1.24 -29.94 17.49
CA THR A 595 1.27 -30.58 16.16
C THR A 595 2.41 -31.59 16.05
N LEU A 596 3.58 -31.29 16.63
CA LEU A 596 4.74 -32.18 16.69
C LEU A 596 4.39 -33.47 17.45
N MET A 597 3.71 -33.36 18.60
CA MET A 597 3.23 -34.52 19.36
C MET A 597 2.27 -35.39 18.54
N VAL A 598 1.31 -34.78 17.84
CA VAL A 598 0.37 -35.51 16.96
C VAL A 598 1.12 -36.22 15.82
N LYS A 599 2.03 -35.54 15.13
CA LYS A 599 2.87 -36.15 14.07
C LYS A 599 3.69 -37.33 14.58
N THR A 600 4.27 -37.21 15.77
CA THR A 600 5.00 -38.32 16.42
C THR A 600 4.09 -39.51 16.65
N ARG A 601 2.85 -39.29 17.12
CA ARG A 601 1.86 -40.36 17.27
C ARG A 601 1.48 -41.00 15.94
N ASP A 602 1.24 -40.21 14.89
CA ASP A 602 0.83 -40.71 13.58
C ASP A 602 1.90 -41.64 12.98
N ILE A 603 3.18 -41.28 13.14
CA ILE A 603 4.32 -42.10 12.70
C ILE A 603 4.43 -43.39 13.53
N MET A 604 4.16 -43.31 14.82
CA MET A 604 4.21 -44.46 15.73
C MET A 604 2.89 -45.26 15.79
N GLN A 605 1.89 -44.90 14.98
CA GLN A 605 0.55 -45.54 14.93
C GLN A 605 -0.09 -45.70 16.33
N GLY A 606 0.13 -44.71 17.20
CA GLY A 606 -0.41 -44.72 18.57
C GLY A 606 0.29 -45.64 19.57
N VAL A 607 1.42 -46.29 19.24
CA VAL A 607 2.22 -47.04 20.23
C VAL A 607 3.59 -46.40 20.38
N HIS A 608 3.79 -45.68 21.48
CA HIS A 608 5.06 -45.02 21.76
C HIS A 608 6.09 -46.00 22.33
N ASN A 609 7.34 -45.92 21.84
CA ASN A 609 8.47 -46.57 22.49
C ASN A 609 8.99 -45.68 23.64
N LYS A 610 9.95 -46.16 24.45
CA LYS A 610 10.46 -45.39 25.60
C LYS A 610 10.94 -43.98 25.20
N LYS A 611 11.69 -43.87 24.09
CA LYS A 611 12.23 -42.60 23.61
C LYS A 611 11.14 -41.64 23.12
N THR A 612 10.18 -42.11 22.32
CA THR A 612 9.09 -41.27 21.82
C THR A 612 8.13 -40.88 22.94
N ALA A 613 7.92 -41.75 23.93
CA ALA A 613 7.15 -41.42 25.11
C ALA A 613 7.83 -40.33 25.96
N ASP A 614 9.16 -40.43 26.18
CA ASP A 614 9.94 -39.39 26.85
C ASP A 614 9.90 -38.06 26.07
N PHE A 615 10.03 -38.13 24.75
CA PHE A 615 9.94 -36.96 23.87
C PHE A 615 8.57 -36.28 23.93
N VAL A 616 7.47 -37.03 23.81
CA VAL A 616 6.12 -36.45 23.87
C VAL A 616 5.80 -35.89 25.26
N ARG A 617 6.32 -36.50 26.32
CA ARG A 617 6.28 -35.91 27.67
C ARG A 617 7.06 -34.59 27.75
N ALA A 618 8.23 -34.50 27.11
CA ALA A 618 9.00 -33.27 27.04
C ALA A 618 8.26 -32.17 26.27
N CYS A 619 7.61 -32.51 25.15
CA CYS A 619 6.75 -31.58 24.41
C CYS A 619 5.56 -31.09 25.25
N ALA A 620 4.87 -31.99 25.95
CA ALA A 620 3.77 -31.62 26.84
C ALA A 620 4.25 -30.71 27.99
N ALA A 621 5.41 -31.02 28.58
CA ALA A 621 6.04 -30.17 29.60
C ALA A 621 6.38 -28.79 29.03
N TYR A 622 6.96 -28.71 27.83
CA TYR A 622 7.22 -27.45 27.13
C TYR A 622 5.94 -26.62 26.94
N CYS A 623 4.83 -27.22 26.51
CA CYS A 623 3.55 -26.53 26.41
C CYS A 623 3.10 -26.02 27.79
N PHE A 624 3.17 -26.87 28.82
CA PHE A 624 2.75 -26.54 30.18
C PHE A 624 3.54 -25.37 30.78
N ILE A 625 4.85 -25.28 30.54
CA ILE A 625 5.66 -24.15 31.04
C ILE A 625 5.57 -22.91 30.15
N THR A 626 5.15 -23.02 28.87
CA THR A 626 5.04 -21.87 27.95
C THR A 626 3.72 -21.11 28.12
N ILE A 627 2.61 -21.83 28.35
CA ILE A 627 1.28 -21.22 28.46
C ILE A 627 1.18 -20.15 29.56
N PRO A 628 1.74 -20.33 30.78
CA PRO A 628 1.72 -19.29 31.82
C PRO A 628 2.37 -17.96 31.41
N SER A 629 3.29 -17.97 30.44
CA SER A 629 3.98 -16.77 29.96
C SER A 629 3.13 -15.90 29.03
N ILE A 630 1.95 -16.37 28.61
CA ILE A 630 1.04 -15.64 27.72
C ILE A 630 0.16 -14.70 28.56
N SER A 631 0.07 -13.44 28.18
CA SER A 631 -0.66 -12.43 28.94
C SER A 631 -2.18 -12.68 28.92
N SER A 632 -2.74 -13.04 27.76
CA SER A 632 -4.19 -13.28 27.62
C SER A 632 -4.68 -14.54 28.35
N SER A 633 -5.50 -14.38 29.40
CA SER A 633 -6.19 -15.49 30.09
C SER A 633 -7.09 -16.32 29.18
N LYS A 634 -7.77 -15.66 28.22
CA LYS A 634 -8.57 -16.37 27.20
C LYS A 634 -7.74 -17.37 26.39
N ALA A 635 -6.59 -16.92 25.88
CA ALA A 635 -5.68 -17.77 25.11
C ALA A 635 -5.10 -18.90 25.99
N ARG A 636 -4.76 -18.61 27.26
CA ARG A 636 -4.29 -19.61 28.21
C ARG A 636 -5.30 -20.75 28.42
N LEU A 637 -6.58 -20.43 28.62
CA LEU A 637 -7.65 -21.43 28.74
C LEU A 637 -7.73 -22.34 27.51
N GLU A 638 -7.81 -21.76 26.31
CA GLU A 638 -7.89 -22.55 25.07
C GLU A 638 -6.67 -23.45 24.86
N LEU A 639 -5.46 -22.94 25.15
CA LEU A 639 -4.22 -23.68 24.98
C LEU A 639 -4.02 -24.77 26.04
N TYR A 640 -4.39 -24.56 27.30
CA TYR A 640 -4.34 -25.63 28.31
C TYR A 640 -5.30 -26.77 27.95
N LEU A 641 -6.53 -26.44 27.52
CA LEU A 641 -7.49 -27.46 27.09
C LEU A 641 -6.97 -28.22 25.87
N LEU A 642 -6.47 -27.52 24.85
CA LEU A 642 -5.93 -28.15 23.65
C LEU A 642 -4.71 -29.03 23.96
N SER A 643 -3.76 -28.52 24.74
CA SER A 643 -2.55 -29.26 25.10
C SER A 643 -2.88 -30.47 25.98
N GLY A 644 -3.86 -30.35 26.87
CA GLY A 644 -4.40 -31.47 27.65
C GLY A 644 -5.05 -32.55 26.77
N GLN A 645 -5.86 -32.14 25.78
CA GLN A 645 -6.44 -33.06 24.79
C GLN A 645 -5.36 -33.79 23.97
N VAL A 646 -4.33 -33.08 23.52
CA VAL A 646 -3.22 -33.68 22.76
C VAL A 646 -2.36 -34.60 23.62
N ALA A 647 -2.13 -34.25 24.90
CA ALA A 647 -1.45 -35.12 25.85
C ALA A 647 -2.25 -36.40 26.14
N LEU A 648 -3.57 -36.29 26.32
CA LEU A 648 -4.48 -37.43 26.47
C LEU A 648 -4.46 -38.31 25.21
N TYR A 649 -4.55 -37.69 24.04
CA TYR A 649 -4.37 -38.36 22.74
C TYR A 649 -2.97 -38.96 22.57
N ASN A 650 -2.00 -38.71 23.44
CA ASN A 650 -0.68 -39.32 23.40
C ASN A 650 -0.39 -40.26 24.58
N GLN A 651 -1.43 -40.65 25.34
CA GLN A 651 -1.30 -41.50 26.55
C GLN A 651 -0.43 -40.86 27.66
N CYS A 652 -0.28 -39.53 27.66
CA CYS A 652 0.41 -38.77 28.71
C CYS A 652 -0.58 -38.28 29.77
N LEU A 653 -1.13 -39.23 30.55
CA LEU A 653 -2.24 -38.97 31.49
C LEU A 653 -1.88 -37.94 32.57
N VAL A 654 -0.68 -38.03 33.15
CA VAL A 654 -0.22 -37.12 34.22
C VAL A 654 -0.11 -35.67 33.72
N GLN A 655 0.42 -35.49 32.50
CA GLN A 655 0.56 -34.18 31.87
C GLN A 655 -0.81 -33.61 31.45
N ALA A 656 -1.74 -34.48 31.01
CA ALA A 656 -3.11 -34.08 30.72
C ALA A 656 -3.85 -33.61 31.98
N ASP A 657 -3.79 -34.37 33.08
CA ASP A 657 -4.38 -34.00 34.37
C ASP A 657 -3.80 -32.67 34.89
N SER A 658 -2.47 -32.50 34.83
CA SER A 658 -1.81 -31.24 35.21
C SER A 658 -2.33 -30.06 34.39
N SER A 659 -2.47 -30.23 33.08
CA SER A 659 -2.96 -29.20 32.17
C SER A 659 -4.43 -28.83 32.46
N PHE A 660 -5.27 -29.83 32.76
CA PHE A 660 -6.66 -29.59 33.13
C PHE A 660 -6.80 -28.90 34.48
N ARG A 661 -5.97 -29.23 35.48
CA ARG A 661 -5.93 -28.49 36.75
C ARG A 661 -5.52 -27.04 36.55
N ALA A 662 -4.49 -26.79 35.74
CA ALA A 662 -4.08 -25.44 35.40
C ALA A 662 -5.19 -24.66 34.68
N ALA A 663 -5.90 -25.32 33.75
CA ALA A 663 -7.06 -24.73 33.08
C ALA A 663 -8.19 -24.36 34.07
N ILE A 664 -8.48 -25.22 35.06
CA ILE A 664 -9.48 -24.97 36.11
C ILE A 664 -9.07 -23.74 36.94
N SER A 665 -7.80 -23.67 37.39
CA SER A 665 -7.31 -22.52 38.16
C SER A 665 -7.39 -21.21 37.36
N ASN A 666 -7.12 -21.26 36.06
CA ASN A 666 -7.12 -20.07 35.20
C ASN A 666 -8.53 -19.48 34.94
N ILE A 667 -9.61 -20.23 35.21
CA ILE A 667 -10.99 -19.71 35.11
C ILE A 667 -11.22 -18.54 36.08
N ILE A 668 -10.56 -18.55 37.25
CA ILE A 668 -10.67 -17.47 38.23
C ILE A 668 -9.97 -16.21 37.70
N GLU A 669 -8.77 -16.35 37.15
CA GLU A 669 -8.02 -15.24 36.56
C GLU A 669 -8.76 -14.61 35.37
N TYR A 670 -9.41 -15.43 34.54
CA TYR A 670 -10.26 -14.94 33.44
C TYR A 670 -11.39 -14.01 33.91
N GLN A 671 -11.90 -14.21 35.13
CA GLN A 671 -12.92 -13.36 35.72
C GLN A 671 -12.41 -11.93 36.01
N GLU A 672 -11.12 -11.78 36.32
CA GLU A 672 -10.53 -10.49 36.67
C GLU A 672 -10.27 -9.64 35.42
N ASP A 673 -9.90 -10.29 34.31
CA ASP A 673 -9.52 -9.63 33.06
C ASP A 673 -10.72 -9.18 32.21
N TYR A 674 -11.87 -9.86 32.30
CA TYR A 674 -13.00 -9.66 31.39
C TYR A 674 -14.27 -9.18 32.09
N THR A 675 -14.91 -8.16 31.50
CA THR A 675 -16.23 -7.68 31.95
C THR A 675 -17.35 -8.67 31.60
N LYS A 676 -18.51 -8.53 32.26
CA LYS A 676 -19.74 -9.37 32.14
C LYS A 676 -20.22 -9.72 30.71
N LYS A 677 -19.68 -9.11 29.64
CA LYS A 677 -20.11 -9.30 28.24
C LYS A 677 -19.51 -10.54 27.57
N ASP A 678 -18.48 -11.17 28.12
CA ASP A 678 -17.81 -12.35 27.52
C ASP A 678 -18.23 -13.71 28.12
N GLU A 679 -19.30 -13.77 28.93
CA GLU A 679 -19.81 -15.03 29.51
C GLU A 679 -20.13 -16.11 28.45
N TYR A 680 -20.48 -15.70 27.21
CA TYR A 680 -20.77 -16.63 26.13
C TYR A 680 -19.56 -17.51 25.78
N PHE A 681 -18.36 -16.94 25.77
CA PHE A 681 -17.13 -17.70 25.53
C PHE A 681 -16.90 -18.71 26.65
N LEU A 682 -17.01 -18.28 27.91
CA LEU A 682 -16.78 -19.14 29.06
C LEU A 682 -17.78 -20.31 29.12
N VAL A 683 -19.05 -20.06 28.85
CA VAL A 683 -20.08 -21.11 28.78
C VAL A 683 -19.76 -22.13 27.68
N ALA A 684 -19.38 -21.67 26.48
CA ALA A 684 -18.99 -22.56 25.39
C ALA A 684 -17.72 -23.37 25.71
N TYR A 685 -16.73 -22.72 26.31
CA TYR A 685 -15.48 -23.33 26.75
C TYR A 685 -15.72 -24.42 27.81
N ILE A 686 -16.50 -24.13 28.86
CA ILE A 686 -16.80 -25.10 29.92
C ILE A 686 -17.57 -26.29 29.35
N LYS A 687 -18.56 -26.05 28.46
CA LYS A 687 -19.27 -27.15 27.78
C LYS A 687 -18.32 -28.05 27.00
N LYS A 688 -17.33 -27.48 26.29
CA LYS A 688 -16.28 -28.26 25.63
C LYS A 688 -15.42 -29.01 26.64
N PHE A 689 -15.05 -28.37 27.75
CA PHE A 689 -14.19 -28.96 28.76
C PHE A 689 -14.85 -30.15 29.47
N ILE A 690 -16.12 -30.06 29.87
CA ILE A 690 -16.83 -31.18 30.49
C ILE A 690 -16.98 -32.39 29.55
N CYS A 691 -17.11 -32.16 28.23
CA CYS A 691 -17.07 -33.25 27.25
C CYS A 691 -15.68 -33.92 27.19
N VAL A 692 -14.59 -33.18 27.39
CA VAL A 692 -13.26 -33.80 27.50
C VAL A 692 -13.16 -34.63 28.78
N LEU A 693 -13.64 -34.10 29.90
CA LEU A 693 -13.63 -34.80 31.19
C LEU A 693 -14.43 -36.11 31.18
N LEU A 694 -15.38 -36.28 30.25
CA LEU A 694 -16.13 -37.54 30.07
C LEU A 694 -15.21 -38.73 29.79
N VAL A 695 -14.18 -38.53 28.96
CA VAL A 695 -13.26 -39.59 28.52
C VAL A 695 -11.92 -39.56 29.25
N THR A 696 -11.71 -38.58 30.12
CA THR A 696 -10.51 -38.48 30.94
C THR A 696 -10.58 -39.52 32.08
N PRO A 697 -9.57 -40.38 32.23
CA PRO A 697 -9.51 -41.32 33.34
C PRO A 697 -9.34 -40.59 34.68
N ASP A 698 -10.05 -41.07 35.69
CA ASP A 698 -9.87 -40.61 37.06
C ASP A 698 -8.52 -41.05 37.63
N ASN A 699 -7.92 -40.18 38.46
CA ASN A 699 -6.73 -40.53 39.22
C ASN A 699 -7.14 -41.38 40.43
N PRO A 700 -6.59 -42.61 40.59
CA PRO A 700 -6.95 -43.50 41.69
C PRO A 700 -6.70 -42.90 43.07
N ASP A 701 -5.74 -41.98 43.22
CA ASP A 701 -5.34 -41.41 44.50
C ASP A 701 -6.23 -40.23 44.95
N LEU A 702 -6.92 -39.57 44.01
CA LEU A 702 -7.65 -38.31 44.27
C LEU A 702 -9.17 -38.51 44.38
N GLY A 703 -9.61 -39.77 44.32
CA GLY A 703 -11.01 -40.13 44.35
C GLY A 703 -11.75 -39.86 43.05
N VAL A 704 -12.98 -40.35 43.03
CA VAL A 704 -13.88 -40.39 41.86
C VAL A 704 -14.25 -38.97 41.41
N LEU A 705 -14.21 -38.71 40.10
CA LEU A 705 -14.56 -37.46 39.42
C LEU A 705 -13.85 -36.22 40.00
N SER A 706 -12.60 -36.35 40.42
CA SER A 706 -11.86 -35.28 41.11
C SER A 706 -11.78 -33.98 40.29
N LEU A 707 -11.48 -34.05 38.98
CA LEU A 707 -11.40 -32.88 38.11
C LEU A 707 -12.76 -32.19 37.93
N LEU A 708 -13.84 -32.96 37.79
CA LEU A 708 -15.19 -32.39 37.68
C LEU A 708 -15.61 -31.71 38.98
N ARG A 709 -15.29 -32.31 40.13
CA ARG A 709 -15.53 -31.71 41.46
C ARG A 709 -14.75 -30.41 41.63
N SER A 710 -13.48 -30.38 41.25
CA SER A 710 -12.67 -29.17 41.28
C SER A 710 -13.24 -28.09 40.36
N LEU A 711 -13.69 -28.44 39.15
CA LEU A 711 -14.35 -27.51 38.24
C LEU A 711 -15.62 -26.93 38.87
N LEU A 712 -16.50 -27.77 39.42
CA LEU A 712 -17.73 -27.32 40.08
C LEU A 712 -17.45 -26.38 41.27
N GLN A 713 -16.41 -26.67 42.07
CA GLN A 713 -16.00 -25.81 43.18
C GLN A 713 -15.56 -24.42 42.69
N VAL A 714 -14.78 -24.35 41.60
CA VAL A 714 -14.36 -23.07 41.01
C VAL A 714 -15.55 -22.31 40.42
N LEU A 715 -16.48 -23.00 39.76
CA LEU A 715 -17.70 -22.37 39.23
C LEU A 715 -18.59 -21.77 40.32
N GLN A 716 -18.61 -22.35 41.52
CA GLN A 716 -19.33 -21.77 42.67
C GLN A 716 -18.65 -20.50 43.21
N GLN A 717 -17.32 -20.43 43.14
CA GLN A 717 -16.56 -19.23 43.54
C GLN A 717 -16.64 -18.11 42.51
N TYR A 718 -16.98 -18.44 41.27
CA TYR A 718 -17.11 -17.49 40.17
C TYR A 718 -18.29 -16.53 40.37
N LYS A 719 -18.09 -15.23 40.14
CA LYS A 719 -19.13 -14.20 40.31
C LYS A 719 -20.03 -14.11 39.08
N TRP A 720 -21.06 -14.96 39.02
CA TRP A 720 -22.06 -14.95 37.96
C TRP A 720 -23.03 -13.76 38.04
N ASP A 721 -23.55 -13.31 36.90
CA ASP A 721 -24.61 -12.31 36.88
C ASP A 721 -25.92 -12.87 37.46
N HIS A 722 -26.47 -12.21 38.48
CA HIS A 722 -27.71 -12.64 39.16
C HIS A 722 -28.95 -12.69 38.25
N ASN A 723 -28.92 -11.99 37.11
CA ASN A 723 -30.00 -11.98 36.11
C ASN A 723 -29.71 -12.88 34.89
N GLY A 724 -28.52 -13.50 34.85
CA GLY A 724 -28.06 -14.40 33.80
C GLY A 724 -28.55 -15.84 33.97
N THR A 725 -28.59 -16.59 32.87
CA THR A 725 -28.88 -18.03 32.86
C THR A 725 -27.62 -18.89 32.66
N SER A 726 -26.45 -18.25 32.55
CA SER A 726 -25.17 -18.85 32.17
C SER A 726 -24.78 -20.03 33.08
N LEU A 727 -24.74 -19.81 34.40
CA LEU A 727 -24.44 -20.86 35.38
C LEU A 727 -25.41 -22.04 35.29
N VAL A 728 -26.71 -21.76 35.18
CA VAL A 728 -27.73 -22.81 35.08
C VAL A 728 -27.57 -23.61 33.80
N THR A 729 -27.25 -22.97 32.67
CA THR A 729 -26.97 -23.69 31.42
C THR A 729 -25.73 -24.57 31.49
N ILE A 730 -24.73 -24.20 32.31
CA ILE A 730 -23.56 -25.05 32.57
C ILE A 730 -23.97 -26.24 33.44
N TYR A 731 -24.70 -26.02 34.54
CA TYR A 731 -25.16 -27.12 35.40
C TYR A 731 -26.06 -28.11 34.67
N LEU A 732 -26.96 -27.64 33.79
CA LEU A 732 -27.76 -28.51 32.92
C LEU A 732 -26.87 -29.37 32.01
N ALA A 733 -25.81 -28.79 31.43
CA ALA A 733 -24.86 -29.56 30.63
C ALA A 733 -24.02 -30.54 31.46
N VAL A 734 -23.68 -30.20 32.72
CA VAL A 734 -23.00 -31.13 33.63
C VAL A 734 -23.92 -32.30 34.00
N LEU A 735 -25.22 -32.06 34.26
CA LEU A 735 -26.19 -33.14 34.48
C LEU A 735 -26.24 -34.10 33.29
N ASP A 736 -26.13 -33.57 32.07
CA ASP A 736 -26.06 -34.42 30.89
C ASP A 736 -24.83 -35.31 30.88
N VAL A 737 -23.66 -34.74 31.15
CA VAL A 737 -22.40 -35.48 31.18
C VAL A 737 -22.42 -36.53 32.29
N LEU A 738 -22.89 -36.19 33.49
CA LEU A 738 -23.02 -37.12 34.61
C LEU A 738 -23.95 -38.30 34.30
N SER A 739 -25.06 -38.05 33.63
CA SER A 739 -25.96 -39.15 33.22
C SER A 739 -25.35 -40.08 32.16
N VAL A 740 -24.41 -39.56 31.36
CA VAL A 740 -23.65 -40.37 30.38
C VAL A 740 -22.53 -41.12 31.09
N MET A 741 -21.86 -40.51 32.08
CA MET A 741 -20.85 -41.17 32.92
C MET A 741 -21.43 -42.36 33.70
N ALA A 742 -22.73 -42.34 34.01
CA ALA A 742 -23.42 -43.44 34.68
C ALA A 742 -23.76 -44.63 33.76
N GLN A 743 -23.50 -44.54 32.45
CA GLN A 743 -23.74 -45.64 31.50
C GLN A 743 -22.59 -46.65 31.54
N ASP A 744 -22.91 -47.92 31.26
CA ASP A 744 -21.91 -49.00 31.23
C ASP A 744 -20.86 -48.82 30.13
N MET A 745 -21.21 -48.12 29.04
CA MET A 745 -20.33 -47.84 27.91
C MET A 745 -20.51 -46.38 27.48
N LEU A 746 -19.41 -45.65 27.35
CA LEU A 746 -19.44 -44.26 26.92
C LEU A 746 -19.73 -44.12 25.41
N PRO A 747 -20.32 -42.99 24.96
CA PRO A 747 -20.64 -42.76 23.55
C PRO A 747 -19.42 -42.63 22.62
N TYR A 748 -18.25 -42.27 23.17
CA TYR A 748 -17.00 -42.15 22.43
C TYR A 748 -15.81 -42.38 23.35
N HIS A 749 -14.68 -42.80 22.75
CA HIS A 749 -13.44 -43.14 23.43
C HIS A 749 -12.23 -42.57 22.72
N ILE A 750 -11.11 -42.51 23.43
CA ILE A 750 -9.81 -42.16 22.84
C ILE A 750 -9.02 -43.45 22.65
N ASP A 751 -8.50 -43.64 21.45
CA ASP A 751 -7.72 -44.84 21.10
C ASP A 751 -6.53 -45.03 22.07
N LYS A 752 -6.55 -46.17 22.77
CA LYS A 752 -5.57 -46.64 23.78
C LYS A 752 -5.55 -45.87 25.09
N VAL A 753 -6.66 -45.23 25.47
CA VAL A 753 -6.85 -44.65 26.80
C VAL A 753 -8.09 -45.27 27.42
N ASP A 754 -7.91 -45.92 28.57
CA ASP A 754 -9.03 -46.48 29.33
C ASP A 754 -9.79 -45.33 30.01
N SER A 755 -11.05 -45.14 29.63
CA SER A 755 -11.94 -44.14 30.22
C SER A 755 -12.66 -44.69 31.46
N ASN A 756 -13.43 -43.84 32.14
CA ASN A 756 -14.08 -44.19 33.41
C ASN A 756 -15.11 -45.33 33.30
N ASP A 757 -15.67 -45.62 32.13
CA ASP A 757 -16.49 -46.81 31.90
C ASP A 757 -15.66 -48.11 31.96
N ALA A 758 -14.44 -48.12 31.42
CA ALA A 758 -13.53 -49.24 31.58
C ALA A 758 -13.02 -49.39 33.02
N LEU A 759 -12.83 -48.26 33.75
CA LEU A 759 -12.33 -48.27 35.13
C LEU A 759 -13.39 -48.66 36.17
N TYR A 760 -14.62 -48.15 36.04
CA TYR A 760 -15.69 -48.33 37.03
C TYR A 760 -16.84 -49.22 36.55
N GLY A 761 -17.09 -49.34 35.23
CA GLY A 761 -17.99 -50.33 34.64
C GLY A 761 -19.40 -50.42 35.26
N GLY A 762 -20.02 -49.28 35.57
CA GLY A 762 -21.35 -49.24 36.19
C GLY A 762 -21.40 -49.65 37.67
N ASP A 763 -20.27 -49.64 38.39
CA ASP A 763 -20.22 -49.95 39.83
C ASP A 763 -21.24 -49.11 40.64
N GLU A 764 -22.04 -49.77 41.47
CA GLU A 764 -23.06 -49.15 42.32
C GLU A 764 -22.47 -48.03 43.20
N LYS A 765 -21.22 -48.19 43.67
CA LYS A 765 -20.53 -47.15 44.46
C LYS A 765 -20.25 -45.90 43.63
N PHE A 766 -19.82 -46.08 42.38
CA PHE A 766 -19.57 -44.98 41.45
C PHE A 766 -20.87 -44.26 41.09
N ILE A 767 -21.92 -45.02 40.74
CA ILE A 767 -23.25 -44.48 40.43
C ILE A 767 -23.81 -43.71 41.63
N THR A 768 -23.61 -44.21 42.85
CA THR A 768 -24.03 -43.51 44.08
C THR A 768 -23.34 -42.14 44.21
N GLU A 769 -22.04 -42.05 43.91
CA GLU A 769 -21.32 -40.77 43.92
C GLU A 769 -21.79 -39.83 42.81
N VAL A 770 -22.05 -40.35 41.60
CA VAL A 770 -22.64 -39.56 40.49
C VAL A 770 -24.01 -39.00 40.90
N ASN A 771 -24.88 -39.82 41.49
CA ASN A 771 -26.21 -39.43 41.94
C ASN A 771 -26.17 -38.37 43.07
N LYS A 772 -25.17 -38.42 43.95
CA LYS A 772 -24.94 -37.37 44.95
C LYS A 772 -24.63 -36.03 44.29
N ILE A 773 -23.75 -36.00 43.28
CA ILE A 773 -23.42 -34.76 42.54
C ILE A 773 -24.67 -34.25 41.79
N CYS A 774 -25.39 -35.14 41.08
CA CYS A 774 -26.63 -34.79 40.40
C CYS A 774 -27.66 -34.16 41.36
N SER A 775 -27.83 -34.73 42.55
CA SER A 775 -28.77 -34.21 43.56
C SER A 775 -28.40 -32.80 44.01
N LEU A 776 -27.11 -32.55 44.29
CA LEU A 776 -26.62 -31.21 44.64
C LEU A 776 -26.85 -30.19 43.53
N LEU A 777 -26.58 -30.57 42.27
CA LEU A 777 -26.80 -29.70 41.12
C LEU A 777 -28.29 -29.40 40.88
N VAL A 778 -29.17 -30.39 41.02
CA VAL A 778 -30.63 -30.17 40.89
C VAL A 778 -31.12 -29.22 41.98
N ILE A 779 -30.67 -29.37 43.23
CA ILE A 779 -31.01 -28.47 44.33
C ILE A 779 -30.56 -27.03 44.00
N GLU A 780 -29.34 -26.87 43.51
CA GLU A 780 -28.81 -25.54 43.15
C GLU A 780 -29.57 -24.92 41.98
N ILE A 781 -29.90 -25.68 40.92
CA ILE A 781 -30.72 -25.19 39.80
C ILE A 781 -32.10 -24.75 40.30
N LEU A 782 -32.73 -25.51 41.20
CA LEU A 782 -34.02 -25.15 41.79
C LEU A 782 -33.93 -23.87 42.65
N SER A 783 -32.82 -23.68 43.37
CA SER A 783 -32.52 -22.44 44.10
C SER A 783 -32.45 -21.24 43.15
N GLN A 784 -31.70 -21.36 42.05
CA GLN A 784 -31.60 -20.32 41.02
C GLN A 784 -32.96 -20.04 40.37
N LEU A 785 -33.73 -21.07 40.03
CA LEU A 785 -35.11 -20.93 39.52
C LEU A 785 -36.01 -20.15 40.49
N LYS A 786 -35.85 -20.36 41.80
CA LYS A 786 -36.59 -19.60 42.82
C LYS A 786 -36.15 -18.13 42.88
N MET A 787 -34.85 -17.87 42.75
CA MET A 787 -34.28 -16.51 42.75
C MET A 787 -34.69 -15.69 41.51
N MET A 788 -34.76 -16.32 40.33
CA MET A 788 -35.11 -15.68 39.05
C MET A 788 -36.53 -15.10 39.00
N GLY A 789 -37.39 -15.44 39.97
CA GLY A 789 -38.78 -15.00 40.05
C GLY A 789 -39.58 -15.37 38.80
N SER A 790 -40.78 -14.80 38.67
CA SER A 790 -41.69 -15.12 37.55
C SER A 790 -41.30 -14.42 36.25
N SER A 791 -40.28 -14.93 35.56
CA SER A 791 -39.77 -14.41 34.29
C SER A 791 -39.86 -15.44 33.16
N ARG A 792 -39.89 -14.98 31.90
CA ARG A 792 -39.83 -15.89 30.73
C ARG A 792 -38.61 -16.81 30.76
N LYS A 793 -37.47 -16.31 31.27
CA LYS A 793 -36.24 -17.08 31.45
C LYS A 793 -36.42 -18.24 32.44
N GLN A 794 -37.11 -18.00 33.56
CA GLN A 794 -37.44 -19.04 34.54
C GLN A 794 -38.23 -20.18 33.90
N SER A 795 -39.27 -19.87 33.11
CA SER A 795 -40.08 -20.89 32.44
C SER A 795 -39.25 -21.71 31.44
N LEU A 796 -38.37 -21.07 30.66
CA LEU A 796 -37.49 -21.77 29.71
C LEU A 796 -36.50 -22.70 30.41
N VAL A 797 -35.88 -22.26 31.50
CA VAL A 797 -34.94 -23.08 32.28
C VAL A 797 -35.65 -24.24 32.98
N ALA A 798 -36.85 -24.01 33.52
CA ALA A 798 -37.66 -25.06 34.12
C ALA A 798 -38.07 -26.12 33.08
N LEU A 799 -38.36 -25.69 31.86
CA LEU A 799 -38.66 -26.59 30.74
C LEU A 799 -37.43 -27.41 30.33
N GLU A 800 -36.26 -26.78 30.22
CA GLU A 800 -35.01 -27.48 29.88
C GLU A 800 -34.67 -28.52 30.95
N LEU A 801 -34.77 -28.16 32.23
CA LEU A 801 -34.58 -29.10 33.35
C LEU A 801 -35.61 -30.25 33.29
N PHE A 802 -36.88 -29.95 33.02
CA PHE A 802 -37.93 -30.95 32.86
C PHE A 802 -37.56 -31.95 31.76
N ILE A 803 -37.15 -31.46 30.58
CA ILE A 803 -36.77 -32.31 29.44
C ILE A 803 -35.58 -33.21 29.81
N ARG A 804 -34.56 -32.70 30.52
CA ARG A 804 -33.39 -33.52 30.90
C ARG A 804 -33.75 -34.60 31.91
N LEU A 805 -34.49 -34.25 32.96
CA LEU A 805 -34.90 -35.21 33.98
C LEU A 805 -35.86 -36.27 33.42
N MET A 806 -36.83 -35.89 32.58
CA MET A 806 -37.77 -36.83 31.96
C MET A 806 -37.07 -37.88 31.09
N ASN A 807 -35.96 -37.52 30.43
CA ASN A 807 -35.23 -38.45 29.57
C ASN A 807 -34.20 -39.33 30.30
N ARG A 808 -33.69 -38.90 31.46
CA ARG A 808 -32.46 -39.48 32.05
C ARG A 808 -32.60 -39.92 33.51
N CYS A 809 -33.68 -39.55 34.19
CA CYS A 809 -33.89 -39.88 35.60
C CYS A 809 -34.70 -41.18 35.77
N ASP A 810 -34.47 -41.90 36.88
CA ASP A 810 -35.33 -43.00 37.30
C ASP A 810 -36.63 -42.46 37.93
N LEU A 811 -37.72 -42.54 37.17
CA LEU A 811 -39.04 -42.08 37.59
C LEU A 811 -39.78 -43.05 38.53
N ARG A 812 -39.13 -44.15 38.95
CA ARG A 812 -39.65 -45.03 40.01
C ARG A 812 -39.65 -44.32 41.36
N GLU A 813 -38.80 -43.31 41.56
CA GLU A 813 -38.77 -42.54 42.80
C GLU A 813 -39.92 -41.52 42.89
N PRO A 814 -40.72 -41.54 43.97
CA PRO A 814 -41.90 -40.68 44.12
C PRO A 814 -41.56 -39.19 44.28
N THR A 815 -40.34 -38.88 44.75
CA THR A 815 -39.79 -37.52 44.88
C THR A 815 -39.57 -36.88 43.50
N MET A 816 -38.98 -37.63 42.57
CA MET A 816 -38.72 -37.20 41.21
C MET A 816 -40.02 -37.06 40.41
N HIS A 817 -40.97 -37.98 40.59
CA HIS A 817 -42.32 -37.88 40.01
C HIS A 817 -43.02 -36.55 40.39
N LYS A 818 -42.98 -36.19 41.68
CA LYS A 818 -43.56 -34.93 42.18
C LYS A 818 -42.80 -33.71 41.64
N LEU A 819 -41.48 -33.78 41.56
CA LEU A 819 -40.66 -32.70 40.98
C LEU A 819 -41.03 -32.44 39.51
N MET A 820 -41.27 -33.49 38.73
CA MET A 820 -41.66 -33.38 37.32
C MET A 820 -42.99 -32.67 37.12
N ILE A 821 -44.01 -33.04 37.90
CA ILE A 821 -45.31 -32.36 37.87
C ILE A 821 -45.15 -30.88 38.27
N ASN A 822 -44.37 -30.58 39.29
CA ASN A 822 -44.15 -29.21 39.76
C ASN A 822 -43.44 -28.34 38.70
N LEU A 823 -42.39 -28.86 38.05
CA LEU A 823 -41.68 -28.15 36.97
C LEU A 823 -42.60 -27.91 35.76
N TRP A 824 -43.42 -28.89 35.38
CA TRP A 824 -44.40 -28.75 34.31
C TRP A 824 -45.45 -27.67 34.61
N GLN A 825 -45.99 -27.66 35.82
CA GLN A 825 -46.93 -26.64 36.27
C GLN A 825 -46.28 -25.25 36.29
N GLN A 826 -45.02 -25.13 36.70
CA GLN A 826 -44.28 -23.86 36.64
C GLN A 826 -44.09 -23.35 35.20
N CYS A 827 -43.90 -24.25 34.23
CA CYS A 827 -43.85 -23.89 32.81
C CYS A 827 -45.22 -23.42 32.28
N SER A 828 -46.30 -24.09 32.69
CA SER A 828 -47.66 -23.91 32.13
C SER A 828 -48.44 -22.72 32.71
N ARG A 829 -48.13 -22.26 33.94
CA ARG A 829 -48.97 -21.31 34.69
C ARG A 829 -49.10 -19.88 34.11
N ARG A 830 -48.28 -19.45 33.15
CA ARG A 830 -48.23 -18.03 32.72
C ARG A 830 -48.05 -17.76 31.21
N GLY A 831 -48.14 -18.78 30.35
CA GLY A 831 -48.16 -18.60 28.88
C GLY A 831 -46.87 -18.06 28.23
N PHE A 832 -45.72 -18.17 28.89
CA PHE A 832 -44.43 -17.69 28.35
C PHE A 832 -43.78 -18.63 27.33
N ILE A 833 -44.23 -19.89 27.28
CA ILE A 833 -43.80 -20.93 26.35
C ILE A 833 -44.98 -21.20 25.39
N ASP A 834 -44.68 -21.46 24.13
CA ASP A 834 -45.69 -21.78 23.12
C ASP A 834 -46.48 -23.04 23.52
N GLN A 835 -47.81 -22.89 23.59
CA GLN A 835 -48.72 -23.95 23.99
C GLN A 835 -48.68 -25.13 23.01
N ASN A 836 -48.51 -24.85 21.70
CA ASN A 836 -48.37 -25.89 20.68
C ASN A 836 -47.12 -26.75 20.91
N PHE A 837 -46.01 -26.13 21.34
CA PHE A 837 -44.80 -26.85 21.68
C PHE A 837 -44.99 -27.73 22.90
N MET A 838 -45.68 -27.23 23.94
CA MET A 838 -45.97 -28.00 25.16
C MET A 838 -46.89 -29.20 24.88
N ASP A 839 -47.91 -29.01 24.02
CA ASP A 839 -48.83 -30.09 23.64
C ASP A 839 -48.14 -31.14 22.75
N ASN A 840 -47.28 -30.70 21.83
CA ASN A 840 -46.43 -31.62 21.05
C ASN A 840 -45.43 -32.39 21.92
N LEU A 841 -44.85 -31.73 22.94
CA LEU A 841 -43.92 -32.37 23.87
C LEU A 841 -44.63 -33.42 24.74
N LYS A 842 -45.86 -33.13 25.17
CA LYS A 842 -46.75 -34.11 25.85
C LYS A 842 -47.01 -35.31 24.96
N LEU A 843 -47.41 -35.09 23.71
CA LEU A 843 -47.65 -36.17 22.74
C LEU A 843 -46.39 -36.99 22.49
N TYR A 844 -45.22 -36.34 22.38
CA TYR A 844 -43.94 -37.02 22.22
C TYR A 844 -43.65 -37.99 23.37
N TYR A 845 -43.79 -37.55 24.63
CA TYR A 845 -43.57 -38.44 25.78
C TYR A 845 -44.68 -39.49 25.96
N ALA A 846 -45.92 -39.18 25.56
CA ALA A 846 -47.00 -40.18 25.50
C ALA A 846 -46.71 -41.28 24.46
N CYS A 847 -46.03 -40.96 23.35
CA CYS A 847 -45.64 -41.95 22.35
C CYS A 847 -44.37 -42.71 22.74
N LYS A 848 -43.46 -42.09 23.51
CA LYS A 848 -42.18 -42.66 23.95
C LYS A 848 -42.30 -43.51 25.22
N SER A 849 -43.44 -43.48 25.93
CA SER A 849 -43.63 -44.17 27.19
C SER A 849 -43.66 -45.70 27.01
N ASN A 850 -42.48 -46.32 27.04
CA ASN A 850 -42.32 -47.77 27.17
C ASN A 850 -42.32 -48.22 28.65
N ASN A 851 -42.72 -47.36 29.59
CA ASN A 851 -42.60 -47.56 31.04
C ASN A 851 -43.82 -46.94 31.76
N ASP A 852 -44.56 -47.75 32.53
CA ASP A 852 -45.79 -47.38 33.27
C ASP A 852 -45.63 -46.10 34.11
N PHE A 853 -44.42 -45.82 34.60
CA PHE A 853 -44.14 -44.64 35.42
C PHE A 853 -44.04 -43.35 34.59
N MET A 854 -43.51 -43.41 33.35
CA MET A 854 -43.54 -42.27 32.42
C MET A 854 -44.96 -41.96 31.99
N GLU A 855 -45.77 -42.99 31.72
CA GLU A 855 -47.18 -42.84 31.37
C GLU A 855 -47.96 -42.16 32.51
N LYS A 856 -47.75 -42.59 33.77
CA LYS A 856 -48.31 -41.93 34.95
C LYS A 856 -47.87 -40.48 35.10
N VAL A 857 -46.62 -40.13 34.76
CA VAL A 857 -46.20 -38.71 34.77
C VAL A 857 -47.03 -37.95 33.74
N VAL A 858 -47.04 -38.42 32.49
CA VAL A 858 -47.73 -37.80 31.34
C VAL A 858 -49.25 -37.64 31.58
N GLU A 859 -49.91 -38.64 32.18
CA GLU A 859 -51.32 -38.55 32.57
C GLU A 859 -51.57 -37.45 33.60
N ASN A 860 -50.67 -37.29 34.57
CA ASN A 860 -50.73 -36.23 35.59
C ASN A 860 -50.31 -34.84 35.06
N LEU A 861 -49.86 -34.73 33.80
CA LEU A 861 -49.62 -33.44 33.14
C LEU A 861 -50.86 -32.87 32.42
N LYS A 862 -51.96 -33.64 32.38
CA LYS A 862 -53.30 -33.15 32.00
C LYS A 862 -53.78 -32.14 33.03
#